data_AF-A0AAX0BCY6-F1
#
_entry.id   AF-A0AAX0BCY6-F1
#
_cell.length_a   1.000
_cell.length_b   1.000
_cell.length_c   1.000
_cell.angle_alpha   90.00
_cell.angle_beta   90.00
_cell.angle_gamma   90.00
#
_symmetry.space_group_name_H-M   'P 1'
#
loop_
_entity.id
_entity.type
_entity.pdbx_description
1 polymer ?
#
loop_
_entity_poly.entity_id
_entity_poly.type
_entity_poly.pdbx_seq_one_letter_code
_entity_poly.pdbx_strand_id
1 'polypeptide(L)'
;MNKWSRFKFTPNLPLGANGERVTGSKAHIELSKEAAKEGMVLLKNENNVLPLAAGSKVALFGKGTFDYVKGGGGSGDVTVAYIRNLYEGLKLQKEKISIFEELCDYYRNDIKKQYAAGAVPGMTIEPDVPAELLSKAQAYTDTAIISICRYSGEGWDRKSVIDPNNKALWDYEREMTEKSAELFKDGDFCLSVKEKEMIDTVKASFKNVIVILNVGGMVDTSWFAYDNQIQSALLALQGGMEGGLAAAELLVGDGNPSGKTVDTFAKSLDDYPSTYNFHESRDYVDYTDDIYVGYRYFETIPGAAEKVVYPFGYGLSYTTFDVETVSAGVVNSNCTSEANKLYAKVRVTNTGKFSGKEVVQVYIAKPQGKLGKPAKELAAFEKTRELQPGESQLMILTWEINDMASYDDLGKVKKSAYVLEAGSYDIYVGTSVRDVTKADYSYILNHDVITEQLSAKLVPTSLPKRMLADGSYEALPQSEPVDTDYSAIGNIDPSLTEGVAPGQRAIPYFRFADGMAKNGSHDIMDVVEGRITLDEFVSELSIDDLIHLLGGQPNTGVANTFGIGNMPEYGIPSVMTADGPAGVRIAPEVGICTTAFPCSTLLACTWNPDVLEAVGRAGGEELKENNLALWLTPAICIHRSPLCGRNFEYYSEDPFVTGKLAGAMVRGIQSNNVGATLKHFALNNKETNRKNSDSRVSERAAREIYLKAFEMIVKNNNPWAIMSSYNMINGYRASESEDLLTGILRDEWGYEGMVTTDWWTCGEHYKETKAGNDLKMGNGYPDRVKKAYDKGAISRSEMETSVKRILGLILKLD
;
A
#
# COMPACT_ATOMS: atom_id res chain seq x y z
N MET A 1 11.65 6.41 -32.97
CA MET A 1 11.47 4.94 -33.01
C MET A 1 10.05 4.66 -33.47
N ASN A 2 9.81 3.58 -34.22
CA ASN A 2 8.45 3.18 -34.57
C ASN A 2 7.69 2.80 -33.29
N LYS A 3 6.36 2.95 -33.26
CA LYS A 3 5.50 2.53 -32.14
C LYS A 3 5.80 1.09 -31.70
N TRP A 4 5.97 0.87 -30.40
CA TRP A 4 6.26 -0.44 -29.79
C TRP A 4 7.55 -1.11 -30.24
N SER A 5 8.49 -0.36 -30.84
CA SER A 5 9.82 -0.90 -31.18
C SER A 5 10.52 -1.49 -29.96
N ARG A 6 10.24 -0.92 -28.78
CA ARG A 6 10.71 -1.39 -27.48
C ARG A 6 10.37 -2.86 -27.25
N PHE A 7 9.08 -3.20 -27.33
CA PHE A 7 8.57 -4.55 -27.11
C PHE A 7 8.89 -5.53 -28.26
N LYS A 8 8.98 -5.02 -29.49
CA LYS A 8 9.16 -5.89 -30.68
C LYS A 8 10.61 -6.28 -30.92
N PHE A 9 11.55 -5.38 -30.67
CA PHE A 9 12.92 -5.50 -31.21
C PHE A 9 14.03 -5.07 -30.27
N THR A 10 13.75 -4.25 -29.26
CA THR A 10 14.82 -3.55 -28.55
C THR A 10 15.36 -4.46 -27.44
N PRO A 11 16.66 -4.79 -27.42
CA PRO A 11 17.26 -5.41 -26.23
C PRO A 11 17.19 -4.42 -25.05
N ASN A 12 17.31 -4.86 -23.80
CA ASN A 12 17.29 -3.97 -22.62
C ASN A 12 18.49 -3.01 -22.63
N LEU A 13 18.44 -1.95 -23.44
CA LEU A 13 19.50 -0.97 -23.65
C LEU A 13 19.50 0.07 -22.52
N PRO A 14 20.67 0.58 -22.13
CA PRO A 14 20.76 1.65 -21.13
C PRO A 14 19.95 2.90 -21.52
N LEU A 15 19.14 3.43 -20.60
CA LEU A 15 18.35 4.65 -20.79
C LEU A 15 19.01 5.91 -20.23
N GLY A 16 20.07 5.79 -19.43
CA GLY A 16 20.73 6.93 -18.82
C GLY A 16 21.39 7.85 -19.86
N ALA A 17 21.42 9.16 -19.60
CA ALA A 17 21.91 10.18 -20.54
C ALA A 17 23.36 9.94 -21.02
N ASN A 18 24.18 9.25 -20.22
CA ASN A 18 25.56 8.91 -20.54
C ASN A 18 25.75 7.48 -21.08
N GLY A 19 24.67 6.78 -21.43
CA GLY A 19 24.68 5.37 -21.82
C GLY A 19 24.84 4.39 -20.65
N GLU A 20 24.68 4.86 -19.41
CA GLU A 20 24.63 4.02 -18.20
C GLU A 20 23.21 3.49 -17.95
N ARG A 21 23.12 2.35 -17.24
CA ARG A 21 21.83 1.78 -16.85
C ARG A 21 21.18 2.61 -15.75
N VAL A 22 19.88 2.85 -15.87
CA VAL A 22 19.08 3.44 -14.78
C VAL A 22 18.65 2.38 -13.76
N THR A 23 18.51 1.13 -14.20
CA THR A 23 18.20 -0.03 -13.35
C THR A 23 19.26 -0.20 -12.26
N GLY A 24 18.85 -0.08 -10.99
CA GLY A 24 19.76 -0.21 -9.85
C GLY A 24 20.85 0.87 -9.83
N SER A 25 20.59 2.03 -10.43
CA SER A 25 21.57 3.12 -10.50
C SER A 25 21.88 3.72 -9.14
N LYS A 26 23.05 4.33 -8.99
CA LYS A 26 23.44 5.04 -7.75
C LYS A 26 22.42 6.12 -7.35
N ALA A 27 21.81 6.80 -8.33
CA ALA A 27 20.82 7.83 -8.07
C ALA A 27 19.53 7.23 -7.47
N HIS A 28 19.06 6.09 -7.98
CA HIS A 28 17.89 5.40 -7.44
C HIS A 28 18.14 4.81 -6.06
N ILE A 29 19.34 4.25 -5.85
CA ILE A 29 19.77 3.73 -4.55
C ILE A 29 19.84 4.87 -3.51
N GLU A 30 20.40 6.03 -3.87
CA GLU A 30 20.42 7.19 -2.99
C GLU A 30 19.01 7.72 -2.71
N LEU A 31 18.13 7.77 -3.73
CA LEU A 31 16.72 8.13 -3.54
C LEU A 31 16.01 7.17 -2.57
N SER A 32 16.27 5.85 -2.67
CA SER A 32 15.73 4.86 -1.73
C SER A 32 16.15 5.16 -0.29
N LYS A 33 17.43 5.48 -0.06
CA LYS A 33 17.96 5.86 1.26
C LYS A 33 17.33 7.14 1.78
N GLU A 34 17.26 8.19 0.97
CA GLU A 34 16.69 9.48 1.38
C GLU A 34 15.18 9.40 1.64
N ALA A 35 14.45 8.61 0.84
CA ALA A 35 13.04 8.32 1.07
C ALA A 35 12.84 7.55 2.39
N ALA A 36 13.71 6.57 2.69
CA ALA A 36 13.68 5.87 3.97
C ALA A 36 13.88 6.86 5.13
N LYS A 37 14.93 7.67 5.06
CA LYS A 37 15.28 8.68 6.08
C LYS A 37 14.15 9.67 6.34
N GLU A 38 13.47 10.12 5.29
CA GLU A 38 12.34 11.05 5.41
C GLU A 38 11.08 10.41 6.01
N GLY A 39 10.91 9.09 5.87
CA GLY A 39 9.77 8.33 6.40
C GLY A 39 9.96 7.82 7.83
N MET A 40 11.19 7.68 8.34
CA MET A 40 11.41 7.12 9.68
C MET A 40 10.84 8.05 10.75
N VAL A 41 10.13 7.46 11.72
CA VAL A 41 9.40 8.20 12.76
C VAL A 41 10.13 8.07 14.08
N LEU A 42 10.58 9.19 14.65
CA LEU A 42 11.11 9.22 16.01
C LEU A 42 9.93 9.19 16.98
N LEU A 43 9.75 8.07 17.68
CA LEU A 43 8.61 7.86 18.58
C LEU A 43 8.87 8.43 19.99
N LYS A 44 10.10 8.26 20.47
CA LYS A 44 10.55 8.66 21.80
C LYS A 44 11.98 9.19 21.73
N ASN A 45 12.28 10.27 22.46
CA ASN A 45 13.65 10.79 22.61
C ASN A 45 13.79 11.62 23.91
N GLU A 46 13.83 10.94 25.03
CA GLU A 46 14.08 11.54 26.34
C GLU A 46 15.56 11.89 26.52
N ASN A 47 15.84 12.94 27.29
CA ASN A 47 17.19 13.44 27.58
C ASN A 47 18.04 13.81 26.34
N ASN A 48 17.42 13.91 25.15
CA ASN A 48 18.10 14.14 23.88
C ASN A 48 19.24 13.14 23.63
N VAL A 49 19.00 11.85 23.91
CA VAL A 49 19.97 10.78 23.64
C VAL A 49 20.28 10.67 22.15
N LEU A 50 19.27 10.89 21.30
CA LEU A 50 19.46 11.06 19.86
C LEU A 50 19.42 12.54 19.45
N PRO A 51 20.24 12.97 18.47
CA PRO A 51 21.27 12.17 17.81
C PRO A 51 22.46 11.86 18.73
N LEU A 52 23.12 10.71 18.51
CA LEU A 52 24.31 10.32 19.25
C LEU A 52 25.41 11.36 19.09
N ALA A 53 26.02 11.75 20.22
CA ALA A 53 27.13 12.69 20.21
C ALA A 53 28.36 12.08 19.51
N ALA A 54 29.15 12.93 18.86
CA ALA A 54 30.43 12.51 18.28
C ALA A 54 31.36 11.91 19.36
N GLY A 55 32.01 10.79 19.03
CA GLY A 55 32.81 9.98 19.95
C GLY A 55 32.00 8.98 20.78
N SER A 56 30.69 8.88 20.60
CA SER A 56 29.86 7.90 21.34
C SER A 56 30.31 6.47 21.06
N LYS A 57 30.34 5.66 22.13
CA LYS A 57 30.58 4.22 22.07
C LYS A 57 29.25 3.51 22.20
N VAL A 58 28.99 2.49 21.39
CA VAL A 58 27.71 1.76 21.42
C VAL A 58 27.90 0.25 21.36
N ALA A 59 27.00 -0.48 22.02
CA ALA A 59 26.86 -1.93 21.92
C ALA A 59 25.54 -2.26 21.21
N LEU A 60 25.60 -3.11 20.18
CA LEU A 60 24.43 -3.45 19.36
C LEU A 60 23.86 -4.80 19.80
N PHE A 61 22.60 -4.78 20.20
CA PHE A 61 21.80 -5.93 20.63
C PHE A 61 20.63 -6.15 19.68
N GLY A 62 20.04 -7.34 19.73
CA GLY A 62 18.91 -7.71 18.90
C GLY A 62 19.33 -8.25 17.53
N LYS A 63 18.75 -9.39 17.17
CA LYS A 63 18.91 -10.06 15.88
C LYS A 63 18.67 -9.11 14.71
N GLY A 64 17.75 -8.16 14.83
CA GLY A 64 17.39 -7.20 13.79
C GLY A 64 18.54 -6.29 13.33
N THR A 65 19.65 -6.25 14.07
CA THR A 65 20.87 -5.56 13.63
C THR A 65 21.48 -6.22 12.38
N PHE A 66 21.33 -7.55 12.25
CA PHE A 66 21.92 -8.37 11.18
C PHE A 66 20.84 -9.11 10.36
N ASP A 67 19.76 -9.56 11.00
CA ASP A 67 18.56 -10.15 10.39
C ASP A 67 17.63 -9.07 9.82
N TYR A 68 18.19 -8.21 8.98
CA TYR A 68 17.50 -7.02 8.48
C TYR A 68 16.46 -7.38 7.41
N VAL A 69 15.28 -6.80 7.56
CA VAL A 69 14.14 -6.96 6.65
C VAL A 69 14.03 -5.70 5.79
N LYS A 70 14.41 -5.82 4.51
CA LYS A 70 14.36 -4.71 3.54
C LYS A 70 12.93 -4.30 3.15
N GLY A 71 12.00 -5.23 3.25
CA GLY A 71 10.59 -5.15 2.82
C GLY A 71 9.90 -6.47 3.18
N GLY A 72 8.59 -6.55 2.98
CA GLY A 72 7.85 -7.79 3.17
C GLY A 72 8.04 -8.80 2.03
N GLY A 73 7.39 -9.94 2.17
CA GLY A 73 7.50 -11.09 1.27
C GLY A 73 6.50 -11.13 0.13
N GLY A 74 6.40 -12.31 -0.51
CA GLY A 74 5.45 -12.55 -1.60
C GLY A 74 5.81 -11.77 -2.87
N SER A 75 4.78 -11.33 -3.59
CA SER A 75 4.87 -10.46 -4.78
C SER A 75 5.57 -9.13 -4.49
N GLY A 76 5.50 -8.62 -3.25
CA GLY A 76 6.13 -7.37 -2.85
C GLY A 76 7.67 -7.37 -2.76
N ASP A 77 8.33 -8.53 -2.89
CA ASP A 77 9.78 -8.64 -2.78
C ASP A 77 10.53 -8.20 -4.07
N VAL A 78 11.81 -7.86 -3.92
CA VAL A 78 12.66 -7.31 -4.98
C VAL A 78 14.02 -7.98 -5.00
N THR A 79 14.46 -8.39 -6.20
CA THR A 79 15.81 -8.91 -6.44
C THR A 79 16.80 -7.74 -6.48
N VAL A 80 17.74 -7.70 -5.52
CA VAL A 80 18.67 -6.59 -5.32
C VAL A 80 20.13 -7.05 -5.37
N ALA A 81 21.03 -6.13 -5.74
CA ALA A 81 22.46 -6.41 -5.81
C ALA A 81 23.09 -6.59 -4.41
N TYR A 82 22.54 -5.91 -3.42
CA TYR A 82 22.93 -6.02 -2.02
C TYR A 82 21.84 -5.46 -1.11
N ILE A 83 21.97 -5.70 0.19
CA ILE A 83 21.16 -5.12 1.25
C ILE A 83 22.13 -4.59 2.31
N ARG A 84 21.89 -3.38 2.81
CA ARG A 84 22.68 -2.80 3.90
C ARG A 84 21.90 -2.83 5.21
N ASN A 85 22.35 -3.65 6.16
CA ASN A 85 21.77 -3.73 7.50
C ASN A 85 22.24 -2.58 8.42
N LEU A 86 21.66 -2.49 9.62
CA LEU A 86 21.96 -1.41 10.58
C LEU A 86 23.43 -1.40 11.00
N TYR A 87 24.04 -2.57 11.25
CA TYR A 87 25.46 -2.65 11.60
C TYR A 87 26.35 -2.09 10.48
N GLU A 88 26.08 -2.49 9.23
CA GLU A 88 26.84 -2.02 8.07
C GLU A 88 26.67 -0.50 7.87
N GLY A 89 25.46 0.02 8.09
CA GLY A 89 25.21 1.46 8.13
C GLY A 89 26.03 2.19 9.19
N LEU A 90 25.99 1.73 10.45
CA LEU A 90 26.73 2.33 11.56
C LEU A 90 28.24 2.20 11.39
N LYS A 91 28.73 1.14 10.73
CA LYS A 91 30.14 0.98 10.36
C LYS A 91 30.64 2.04 9.40
N LEU A 92 29.77 2.57 8.53
CA LEU A 92 30.11 3.70 7.68
C LEU A 92 30.22 5.01 8.47
N GLN A 93 29.63 5.07 9.68
CA GLN A 93 29.70 6.20 10.60
C GLN A 93 30.89 6.14 11.59
N LYS A 94 31.94 5.38 11.28
CA LYS A 94 33.12 5.14 12.14
C LYS A 94 33.90 6.39 12.56
N GLU A 95 33.73 7.51 11.86
CA GLU A 95 34.37 8.79 12.22
C GLU A 95 33.61 9.51 13.35
N LYS A 96 32.35 9.13 13.60
CA LYS A 96 31.46 9.74 14.59
C LYS A 96 31.21 8.87 15.79
N ILE A 97 31.15 7.56 15.62
CA ILE A 97 30.88 6.60 16.70
C ILE A 97 31.80 5.40 16.62
N SER A 98 31.91 4.64 17.72
CA SER A 98 32.60 3.36 17.74
C SER A 98 31.71 2.25 18.31
N ILE A 99 31.80 1.06 17.72
CA ILE A 99 30.93 -0.08 18.02
C ILE A 99 31.72 -1.15 18.77
N PHE A 100 31.08 -1.82 19.73
CA PHE A 100 31.64 -3.01 20.36
C PHE A 100 31.56 -4.23 19.41
N GLU A 101 32.68 -4.53 18.72
CA GLU A 101 32.71 -5.51 17.63
C GLU A 101 32.52 -6.97 18.07
N GLU A 102 32.99 -7.37 19.25
CA GLU A 102 32.91 -8.77 19.69
C GLU A 102 31.44 -9.25 19.77
N LEU A 103 30.54 -8.36 20.20
CA LEU A 103 29.09 -8.63 20.21
C LEU A 103 28.51 -8.69 18.80
N CYS A 104 28.99 -7.84 17.90
CA CYS A 104 28.56 -7.84 16.50
C CYS A 104 28.96 -9.14 15.79
N ASP A 105 30.17 -9.64 16.03
CA ASP A 105 30.64 -10.90 15.47
C ASP A 105 29.84 -12.08 16.01
N TYR A 106 29.45 -12.07 17.29
CA TYR A 106 28.58 -13.08 17.89
C TYR A 106 27.24 -13.15 17.16
N TYR A 107 26.50 -12.04 17.09
CA TYR A 107 25.21 -11.99 16.40
C TYR A 107 25.32 -12.35 14.92
N ARG A 108 26.29 -11.79 14.19
CA ARG A 108 26.48 -12.09 12.76
C ARG A 108 26.71 -13.58 12.53
N ASN A 109 27.52 -14.23 13.37
CA ASN A 109 27.81 -15.66 13.23
C ASN A 109 26.59 -16.52 13.58
N ASP A 110 25.78 -16.10 14.55
CA ASP A 110 24.54 -16.80 14.89
C ASP A 110 23.50 -16.72 13.77
N ILE A 111 23.23 -15.52 13.25
CA ILE A 111 22.29 -15.32 12.13
C ILE A 111 22.73 -16.10 10.88
N LYS A 112 24.03 -16.11 10.57
CA LYS A 112 24.57 -16.94 9.48
C LYS A 112 24.29 -18.44 9.67
N LYS A 113 24.38 -18.95 10.90
CA LYS A 113 24.04 -20.36 11.20
C LYS A 113 22.55 -20.62 11.01
N GLN A 114 21.70 -19.71 11.48
CA GLN A 114 20.24 -19.86 11.33
C GLN A 114 19.83 -19.81 9.85
N TYR A 115 20.40 -18.91 9.04
CA TYR A 115 20.16 -18.89 7.59
C TYR A 115 20.66 -20.16 6.89
N ALA A 116 21.83 -20.69 7.27
CA ALA A 116 22.32 -21.97 6.76
C ALA A 116 21.41 -23.16 7.15
N ALA A 117 20.62 -23.01 8.21
CA ALA A 117 19.59 -23.97 8.63
C ALA A 117 18.19 -23.70 8.01
N GLY A 118 18.07 -22.74 7.08
CA GLY A 118 16.83 -22.43 6.37
C GLY A 118 15.99 -21.29 6.98
N ALA A 119 16.51 -20.56 7.97
CA ALA A 119 15.85 -19.31 8.40
C ALA A 119 15.87 -18.27 7.26
N VAL A 120 14.83 -17.43 7.22
CA VAL A 120 14.69 -16.33 6.25
C VAL A 120 14.68 -14.99 6.99
N PRO A 121 14.97 -13.87 6.31
CA PRO A 121 15.02 -12.55 6.95
C PRO A 121 13.80 -12.25 7.82
N GLY A 122 14.04 -11.77 9.04
CA GLY A 122 13.02 -11.44 10.05
C GLY A 122 12.42 -12.64 10.79
N MET A 123 12.66 -13.86 10.31
CA MET A 123 12.19 -15.12 10.91
C MET A 123 13.32 -15.94 11.56
N THR A 124 14.31 -15.26 12.13
CA THR A 124 15.31 -15.87 13.04
C THR A 124 14.86 -15.78 14.51
N ILE A 125 15.47 -16.59 15.38
CA ILE A 125 15.28 -16.56 16.83
C ILE A 125 16.35 -15.66 17.46
N GLU A 126 15.97 -14.85 18.45
CA GLU A 126 16.91 -14.05 19.23
C GLU A 126 17.85 -14.96 20.06
N PRO A 127 19.18 -14.87 19.89
CA PRO A 127 20.14 -15.68 20.64
C PRO A 127 20.40 -15.16 22.05
N ASP A 128 20.73 -16.06 22.98
CA ASP A 128 21.12 -15.71 24.34
C ASP A 128 22.53 -15.12 24.37
N VAL A 129 22.69 -13.87 24.81
CA VAL A 129 24.01 -13.23 24.90
C VAL A 129 24.82 -13.84 26.06
N PRO A 130 26.04 -14.38 25.81
CA PRO A 130 26.87 -14.95 26.86
C PRO A 130 27.24 -13.92 27.94
N ALA A 131 27.22 -14.33 29.22
CA ALA A 131 27.47 -13.43 30.35
C ALA A 131 28.85 -12.73 30.31
N GLU A 132 29.89 -13.44 29.83
CA GLU A 132 31.22 -12.84 29.62
C GLU A 132 31.17 -11.72 28.57
N LEU A 133 30.48 -11.97 27.46
CA LEU A 133 30.35 -11.01 26.36
C LEU A 133 29.55 -9.78 26.79
N LEU A 134 28.47 -9.99 27.56
CA LEU A 134 27.69 -8.91 28.17
C LEU A 134 28.57 -8.05 29.09
N SER A 135 29.39 -8.68 29.95
CA SER A 135 30.28 -7.96 30.87
C SER A 135 31.31 -7.12 30.11
N LYS A 136 31.87 -7.63 29.00
CA LYS A 136 32.78 -6.86 28.14
C LYS A 136 32.07 -5.69 27.45
N ALA A 137 30.84 -5.89 26.99
CA ALA A 137 30.03 -4.84 26.38
C ALA A 137 29.73 -3.70 27.38
N GLN A 138 29.37 -4.03 28.62
CA GLN A 138 29.18 -3.07 29.72
C GLN A 138 30.46 -2.30 30.03
N ALA A 139 31.61 -2.98 30.06
CA ALA A 139 32.90 -2.32 30.29
C ALA A 139 33.30 -1.37 29.13
N TYR A 140 32.78 -1.60 27.93
CA TYR A 140 33.07 -0.80 26.74
C TYR A 140 32.22 0.47 26.67
N THR A 141 30.94 0.42 27.05
CA THR A 141 29.99 1.54 26.95
C THR A 141 28.80 1.41 27.90
N ASP A 142 28.21 2.56 28.24
CA ASP A 142 26.93 2.67 28.95
C ASP A 142 25.72 2.75 27.98
N THR A 143 25.93 2.74 26.66
CA THR A 143 24.89 2.93 25.63
C THR A 143 24.66 1.67 24.80
N ALA A 144 23.44 1.14 24.85
CA ALA A 144 22.97 0.01 24.06
C ALA A 144 21.96 0.44 22.99
N ILE A 145 22.08 -0.14 21.81
CA ILE A 145 21.08 -0.03 20.74
C ILE A 145 20.48 -1.41 20.53
N ILE A 146 19.16 -1.52 20.71
CA ILE A 146 18.39 -2.75 20.48
C ILE A 146 17.69 -2.61 19.12
N SER A 147 17.89 -3.59 18.24
CA SER A 147 17.17 -3.66 16.96
C SER A 147 16.22 -4.86 16.92
N ILE A 148 14.93 -4.59 16.74
CA ILE A 148 13.86 -5.59 16.60
C ILE A 148 13.39 -5.62 15.14
N CYS A 149 13.26 -6.81 14.56
CA CYS A 149 12.76 -6.97 13.19
C CYS A 149 11.53 -7.89 13.11
N ARG A 150 10.67 -7.63 12.12
CA ARG A 150 9.50 -8.46 11.78
C ARG A 150 9.38 -8.63 10.27
N TYR A 151 8.96 -9.81 9.85
CA TYR A 151 8.68 -10.14 8.46
C TYR A 151 7.20 -10.45 8.28
N SER A 152 6.58 -9.83 7.29
CA SER A 152 5.17 -10.01 6.94
C SER A 152 5.08 -10.16 5.41
N GLY A 153 4.01 -10.75 4.91
CA GLY A 153 3.90 -11.13 3.50
C GLY A 153 2.52 -11.62 3.11
N GLU A 154 2.43 -12.17 1.91
CA GLU A 154 1.19 -12.71 1.35
C GLU A 154 0.82 -14.08 1.91
N GLY A 155 -0.48 -14.33 2.06
CA GLY A 155 -1.01 -15.66 2.37
C GLY A 155 -1.11 -15.99 3.87
N TRP A 156 -0.55 -15.18 4.77
CA TRP A 156 -0.76 -15.31 6.22
C TRP A 156 -0.94 -13.96 6.91
N ASP A 157 -1.71 -13.97 7.99
CA ASP A 157 -1.86 -12.81 8.88
C ASP A 157 -0.90 -12.92 10.07
N ARG A 158 -0.65 -11.78 10.72
CA ARG A 158 0.37 -11.57 11.76
C ARG A 158 0.10 -12.33 13.07
N LYS A 159 -1.09 -12.91 13.19
CA LYS A 159 -1.41 -14.02 14.10
C LYS A 159 -1.83 -15.21 13.23
N SER A 160 -0.86 -16.08 12.94
CA SER A 160 -1.06 -17.19 12.02
C SER A 160 -2.04 -18.23 12.57
N VAL A 161 -3.05 -18.59 11.77
CA VAL A 161 -3.91 -19.76 11.99
C VAL A 161 -3.70 -20.70 10.82
N ILE A 162 -3.12 -21.88 11.07
CA ILE A 162 -2.88 -22.88 10.02
C ILE A 162 -4.22 -23.50 9.60
N ASP A 163 -4.51 -23.46 8.30
CA ASP A 163 -5.61 -24.21 7.73
C ASP A 163 -5.16 -25.53 7.10
N PRO A 164 -5.49 -26.69 7.67
CA PRO A 164 -5.19 -27.97 7.03
C PRO A 164 -5.99 -28.20 5.74
N ASN A 165 -7.06 -27.43 5.49
CA ASN A 165 -7.96 -27.59 4.35
C ASN A 165 -7.80 -26.51 3.27
N ASN A 166 -6.87 -25.56 3.40
CA ASN A 166 -6.67 -24.51 2.40
C ASN A 166 -5.91 -25.10 1.20
N LYS A 167 -6.68 -25.56 0.21
CA LYS A 167 -6.15 -26.17 -1.02
C LYS A 167 -5.57 -25.16 -2.02
N ALA A 168 -5.62 -23.86 -1.72
CA ALA A 168 -5.26 -22.78 -2.64
C ALA A 168 -4.01 -21.98 -2.22
N LEU A 169 -3.29 -22.40 -1.18
CA LEU A 169 -1.99 -21.79 -0.80
C LEU A 169 -0.85 -22.43 -1.57
N TRP A 170 0.03 -21.57 -2.10
CA TRP A 170 1.32 -22.01 -2.63
C TRP A 170 2.15 -22.66 -1.52
N ASP A 171 3.04 -23.60 -1.90
CA ASP A 171 3.92 -24.29 -0.94
C ASP A 171 4.69 -23.30 -0.07
N TYR A 172 5.18 -22.21 -0.69
CA TYR A 172 5.86 -21.13 0.01
C TYR A 172 4.97 -20.41 1.04
N GLU A 173 3.73 -20.04 0.70
CA GLU A 173 2.82 -19.35 1.62
C GLU A 173 2.49 -20.23 2.84
N ARG A 174 2.28 -21.54 2.60
CA ARG A 174 2.07 -22.54 3.66
C ARG A 174 3.29 -22.64 4.58
N GLU A 175 4.49 -22.81 4.02
CA GLU A 175 5.73 -22.89 4.80
C GLU A 175 5.94 -21.64 5.67
N MET A 176 5.74 -20.45 5.11
CA MET A 176 5.88 -19.19 5.86
C MET A 176 4.82 -19.05 6.96
N THR A 177 3.59 -19.52 6.71
CA THR A 177 2.51 -19.53 7.72
C THR A 177 2.89 -20.38 8.93
N GLU A 178 3.36 -21.61 8.68
CA GLU A 178 3.75 -22.58 9.72
C GLU A 178 4.92 -22.04 10.55
N LYS A 179 5.94 -21.50 9.88
CA LYS A 179 7.11 -20.90 10.53
C LYS A 179 6.76 -19.69 11.39
N SER A 180 5.89 -18.82 10.87
CA SER A 180 5.38 -17.66 11.63
C SER A 180 4.65 -18.08 12.91
N ALA A 181 3.77 -19.10 12.81
CA ALA A 181 3.01 -19.61 13.95
C ALA A 181 3.91 -20.21 15.05
N GLU A 182 5.01 -20.87 14.66
CA GLU A 182 5.97 -21.45 15.61
C GLU A 182 6.77 -20.38 16.36
N LEU A 183 7.28 -19.39 15.62
CA LEU A 183 8.16 -18.34 16.15
C LEU A 183 7.40 -17.31 17.00
N PHE A 184 6.20 -16.92 16.55
CA PHE A 184 5.41 -15.84 17.14
C PHE A 184 4.13 -16.36 17.78
N LYS A 185 4.27 -17.12 18.87
CA LYS A 185 3.14 -17.76 19.58
C LYS A 185 2.04 -16.77 20.01
N ASP A 186 2.43 -15.55 20.37
CA ASP A 186 1.52 -14.47 20.76
C ASP A 186 1.17 -13.52 19.58
N GLY A 187 1.50 -13.92 18.35
CA GLY A 187 1.47 -13.08 17.15
C GLY A 187 2.70 -12.20 17.02
N ASP A 188 3.07 -11.87 15.78
CA ASP A 188 4.27 -11.07 15.48
C ASP A 188 4.13 -9.59 15.94
N PHE A 189 2.91 -9.19 16.30
CA PHE A 189 2.59 -7.89 16.90
C PHE A 189 3.32 -7.72 18.24
N CYS A 190 3.49 -8.81 19.00
CA CYS A 190 4.13 -8.83 20.30
C CYS A 190 5.63 -9.16 20.21
N LEU A 191 6.37 -8.86 21.28
CA LEU A 191 7.72 -9.39 21.47
C LEU A 191 7.67 -10.91 21.72
N SER A 192 8.62 -11.64 21.13
CA SER A 192 8.88 -13.03 21.46
C SER A 192 9.47 -13.17 22.88
N VAL A 193 9.46 -14.38 23.43
CA VAL A 193 10.02 -14.66 24.76
C VAL A 193 11.51 -14.29 24.81
N LYS A 194 12.29 -14.68 23.80
CA LYS A 194 13.73 -14.39 23.76
C LYS A 194 14.06 -12.91 23.58
N GLU A 195 13.24 -12.16 22.86
CA GLU A 195 13.39 -10.70 22.77
C GLU A 195 13.12 -10.03 24.12
N LYS A 196 12.09 -10.47 24.87
CA LYS A 196 11.82 -9.96 26.22
C LYS A 196 12.99 -10.21 27.16
N GLU A 197 13.54 -11.44 27.16
CA GLU A 197 14.72 -11.81 27.96
C GLU A 197 15.94 -10.95 27.63
N MET A 198 16.20 -10.69 26.34
CA MET A 198 17.29 -9.81 25.89
C MET A 198 17.05 -8.36 26.34
N ILE A 199 15.83 -7.83 26.19
CA ILE A 199 15.48 -6.47 26.60
C ILE A 199 15.69 -6.28 28.11
N ASP A 200 15.21 -7.21 28.93
CA ASP A 200 15.40 -7.17 30.40
C ASP A 200 16.89 -7.21 30.77
N THR A 201 17.67 -8.05 30.08
CA THR A 201 19.12 -8.13 30.27
C THR A 201 19.81 -6.81 29.93
N VAL A 202 19.46 -6.19 28.80
CA VAL A 202 20.04 -4.90 28.37
C VAL A 202 19.66 -3.79 29.33
N LYS A 203 18.39 -3.67 29.73
CA LYS A 203 17.93 -2.66 30.69
C LYS A 203 18.63 -2.76 32.04
N ALA A 204 18.86 -3.97 32.53
CA ALA A 204 19.60 -4.18 33.78
C ALA A 204 21.09 -3.80 33.67
N SER A 205 21.63 -3.69 32.45
CA SER A 205 23.06 -3.60 32.17
C SER A 205 23.52 -2.23 31.67
N PHE A 206 22.67 -1.47 31.00
CA PHE A 206 23.02 -0.23 30.30
C PHE A 206 22.17 0.95 30.76
N LYS A 207 22.77 2.14 30.81
CA LYS A 207 22.07 3.36 31.25
C LYS A 207 21.28 4.01 30.14
N ASN A 208 21.82 4.00 28.92
CA ASN A 208 21.18 4.57 27.76
C ASN A 208 20.74 3.46 26.82
N VAL A 209 19.44 3.26 26.67
CA VAL A 209 18.88 2.23 25.77
C VAL A 209 18.09 2.91 24.66
N ILE A 210 18.49 2.64 23.42
CA ILE A 210 17.87 3.11 22.19
C ILE A 210 17.25 1.91 21.47
N VAL A 211 16.03 2.05 20.99
CA VAL A 211 15.31 1.00 20.24
C VAL A 211 15.17 1.40 18.77
N ILE A 212 15.45 0.47 17.87
CA ILE A 212 15.20 0.58 16.43
C ILE A 212 14.21 -0.51 16.02
N LEU A 213 13.10 -0.11 15.39
CA LEU A 213 12.05 -1.04 14.95
C LEU A 213 12.09 -1.19 13.44
N ASN A 214 12.62 -2.33 12.96
CA ASN A 214 12.60 -2.73 11.55
C ASN A 214 11.39 -3.65 11.28
N VAL A 215 10.20 -3.07 11.22
CA VAL A 215 8.92 -3.80 11.18
C VAL A 215 8.04 -3.38 10.01
N GLY A 216 7.12 -4.22 9.57
CA GLY A 216 6.24 -3.93 8.42
C GLY A 216 5.04 -3.02 8.72
N GLY A 217 4.78 -2.68 9.98
CA GLY A 217 3.60 -1.90 10.38
C GLY A 217 3.45 -1.86 11.90
N MET A 218 2.23 -1.69 12.40
CA MET A 218 1.95 -1.56 13.83
C MET A 218 2.46 -2.75 14.63
N VAL A 219 3.17 -2.50 15.73
CA VAL A 219 3.60 -3.51 16.71
C VAL A 219 3.27 -3.00 18.10
N ASP A 220 3.33 -3.88 19.11
CA ASP A 220 3.29 -3.46 20.49
C ASP A 220 4.47 -2.53 20.78
N THR A 221 4.14 -1.30 21.17
CA THR A 221 5.11 -0.26 21.54
C THR A 221 5.08 0.06 23.03
N SER A 222 4.17 -0.56 23.79
CA SER A 222 3.95 -0.27 25.20
C SER A 222 5.17 -0.57 26.07
N TRP A 223 5.95 -1.59 25.72
CA TRP A 223 7.13 -2.05 26.45
C TRP A 223 8.29 -1.05 26.49
N PHE A 224 8.33 -0.07 25.56
CA PHE A 224 9.30 1.04 25.61
C PHE A 224 8.65 2.40 25.81
N ALA A 225 7.41 2.60 25.35
CA ALA A 225 6.75 3.90 25.43
C ALA A 225 6.65 4.39 26.88
N TYR A 226 6.28 3.49 27.80
CA TYR A 226 6.08 3.80 29.23
C TYR A 226 7.30 3.49 30.10
N ASP A 227 8.41 3.04 29.53
CA ASP A 227 9.61 2.65 30.28
C ASP A 227 10.70 3.72 30.19
N ASN A 228 10.99 4.38 31.31
CA ASN A 228 11.98 5.45 31.39
C ASN A 228 13.43 4.97 31.25
N GLN A 229 13.70 3.65 31.32
CA GLN A 229 15.03 3.10 31.04
C GLN A 229 15.31 3.04 29.53
N ILE A 230 14.26 3.04 28.70
CA ILE A 230 14.37 3.12 27.25
C ILE A 230 14.08 4.56 26.83
N GLN A 231 15.15 5.28 26.49
CA GLN A 231 15.12 6.73 26.33
C GLN A 231 14.82 7.14 24.89
N SER A 232 15.06 6.28 23.90
CA SER A 232 14.77 6.61 22.51
C SER A 232 14.23 5.44 21.73
N ALA A 233 13.34 5.72 20.78
CA ALA A 233 12.79 4.72 19.88
C ALA A 233 12.61 5.32 18.48
N LEU A 234 13.23 4.71 17.47
CA LEU A 234 13.07 5.03 16.06
C LEU A 234 12.26 3.92 15.39
N LEU A 235 11.09 4.28 14.88
CA LEU A 235 10.31 3.44 13.99
C LEU A 235 10.92 3.53 12.59
N ALA A 236 11.85 2.62 12.31
CA ALA A 236 12.58 2.58 11.04
C ALA A 236 11.79 1.89 9.92
N LEU A 237 10.74 1.12 10.27
CA LEU A 237 9.97 0.26 9.38
C LEU A 237 10.89 -0.57 8.46
N GLN A 238 10.52 -0.82 7.21
CA GLN A 238 11.32 -1.56 6.24
C GLN A 238 11.81 -0.60 5.14
N GLY A 239 13.07 -0.17 5.24
CA GLY A 239 13.64 0.94 4.47
C GLY A 239 14.27 0.59 3.13
N GLY A 240 13.93 -0.54 2.53
CA GLY A 240 14.53 -0.97 1.28
C GLY A 240 16.00 -1.38 1.43
N MET A 241 16.74 -1.36 0.32
CA MET A 241 18.13 -1.87 0.27
C MET A 241 19.14 -1.04 1.07
N GLU A 242 18.83 0.22 1.37
CA GLU A 242 19.71 1.15 2.11
C GLU A 242 19.13 1.62 3.46
N GLY A 243 18.01 1.03 3.91
CA GLY A 243 17.34 1.46 5.14
C GLY A 243 18.22 1.35 6.40
N GLY A 244 19.14 0.38 6.46
CA GLY A 244 20.11 0.30 7.56
C GLY A 244 21.07 1.49 7.62
N LEU A 245 21.49 2.03 6.47
CA LEU A 245 22.29 3.25 6.43
C LEU A 245 21.45 4.49 6.72
N ALA A 246 20.22 4.59 6.20
CA ALA A 246 19.32 5.68 6.52
C ALA A 246 19.07 5.80 8.04
N ALA A 247 18.82 4.68 8.72
CA ALA A 247 18.70 4.63 10.18
C ALA A 247 20.00 5.06 10.86
N ALA A 248 21.15 4.54 10.41
CA ALA A 248 22.46 4.90 10.97
C ALA A 248 22.78 6.40 10.84
N GLU A 249 22.50 7.01 9.69
CA GLU A 249 22.65 8.45 9.45
C GLU A 249 21.80 9.26 10.43
N LEU A 250 20.52 8.91 10.62
CA LEU A 250 19.66 9.57 11.59
C LEU A 250 20.19 9.43 13.02
N LEU A 251 20.67 8.25 13.40
CA LEU A 251 21.20 8.01 14.76
C LEU A 251 22.41 8.88 15.08
N VAL A 252 23.21 9.29 14.10
CA VAL A 252 24.39 10.15 14.30
C VAL A 252 24.16 11.61 13.87
N GLY A 253 22.91 11.99 13.56
CA GLY A 253 22.51 13.35 13.22
C GLY A 253 22.81 13.79 11.79
N ASP A 254 23.07 12.86 10.87
CA ASP A 254 23.13 13.13 9.41
C ASP A 254 21.73 13.21 8.81
N GLY A 255 21.03 14.27 9.22
CA GLY A 255 19.62 14.47 8.97
C GLY A 255 18.83 14.50 10.26
N ASN A 256 17.55 14.83 10.12
CA ASN A 256 16.62 15.00 11.23
C ASN A 256 15.35 14.20 10.95
N PRO A 257 14.92 13.31 11.87
CA PRO A 257 13.66 12.59 11.72
C PRO A 257 12.50 13.57 11.47
N SER A 258 11.72 13.29 10.44
CA SER A 258 10.56 14.10 10.06
C SER A 258 9.38 13.27 9.56
N GLY A 259 9.45 11.94 9.74
CA GLY A 259 8.34 11.06 9.46
C GLY A 259 7.24 11.21 10.52
N LYS A 260 5.99 10.94 10.13
CA LYS A 260 4.83 10.90 11.02
C LYS A 260 4.10 9.57 10.86
N THR A 261 3.58 9.02 11.95
CA THR A 261 2.78 7.79 11.92
C THR A 261 1.59 7.95 10.97
N VAL A 262 1.33 6.90 10.20
CA VAL A 262 0.16 6.80 9.30
C VAL A 262 -0.93 5.90 9.85
N ASP A 263 -0.71 5.36 11.04
CA ASP A 263 -1.61 4.48 11.77
C ASP A 263 -1.57 4.82 13.26
N THR A 264 -2.64 4.51 13.97
CA THR A 264 -2.72 4.65 15.42
C THR A 264 -2.09 3.43 16.11
N PHE A 265 -1.16 3.65 17.03
CA PHE A 265 -0.55 2.58 17.84
C PHE A 265 -1.25 2.50 19.19
N ALA A 266 -2.01 1.44 19.41
CA ALA A 266 -2.72 1.19 20.68
C ALA A 266 -1.89 0.44 21.73
N LYS A 267 -2.36 0.43 22.98
CA LYS A 267 -1.73 -0.23 24.14
C LYS A 267 -1.69 -1.74 23.99
N SER A 268 -2.72 -2.32 23.40
CA SER A 268 -2.82 -3.75 23.15
C SER A 268 -3.52 -4.03 21.83
N LEU A 269 -3.36 -5.26 21.34
CA LEU A 269 -4.04 -5.71 20.14
C LEU A 269 -5.57 -5.69 20.29
N ASP A 270 -6.10 -5.98 21.48
CA ASP A 270 -7.54 -6.02 21.76
C ASP A 270 -8.20 -4.64 21.81
N ASP A 271 -7.40 -3.57 21.79
CA ASP A 271 -7.92 -2.21 21.79
C ASP A 271 -8.39 -1.74 20.41
N TYR A 272 -7.95 -2.41 19.34
CA TYR A 272 -8.39 -2.09 17.98
C TYR A 272 -9.80 -2.66 17.73
N PRO A 273 -10.71 -1.87 17.13
CA PRO A 273 -12.11 -2.28 16.97
C PRO A 273 -12.26 -3.48 16.01
N SER A 274 -11.32 -3.65 15.08
CA SER A 274 -11.30 -4.74 14.12
C SER A 274 -10.88 -6.08 14.72
N THR A 275 -10.17 -6.10 15.85
CA THR A 275 -9.49 -7.32 16.36
C THR A 275 -10.47 -8.45 16.66
N TYR A 276 -11.60 -8.15 17.31
CA TYR A 276 -12.62 -9.16 17.67
C TYR A 276 -13.17 -9.91 16.44
N ASN A 277 -13.51 -9.20 15.36
CA ASN A 277 -14.08 -9.82 14.15
C ASN A 277 -13.01 -10.39 13.20
N PHE A 278 -11.74 -10.01 13.35
CA PHE A 278 -10.71 -10.37 12.36
C PHE A 278 -10.49 -11.89 12.24
N HIS A 279 -10.55 -12.60 13.37
CA HIS A 279 -10.39 -14.06 13.44
C HIS A 279 -11.67 -14.80 13.88
N GLU A 280 -12.82 -14.12 13.96
CA GLU A 280 -14.09 -14.76 14.31
C GLU A 280 -14.46 -15.88 13.33
N SER A 281 -14.21 -15.64 12.03
CA SER A 281 -14.42 -16.61 10.97
C SER A 281 -13.23 -16.62 10.02
N ARG A 282 -13.06 -17.74 9.31
CA ARG A 282 -12.10 -17.87 8.23
C ARG A 282 -12.72 -17.56 6.88
N ASP A 283 -14.03 -17.70 6.76
CA ASP A 283 -14.78 -17.53 5.52
C ASP A 283 -15.33 -16.12 5.36
N TYR A 284 -15.31 -15.31 6.42
CA TYR A 284 -15.76 -13.93 6.35
C TYR A 284 -15.10 -13.05 7.42
N VAL A 285 -15.27 -11.74 7.25
CA VAL A 285 -14.98 -10.72 8.24
C VAL A 285 -16.11 -9.70 8.22
N ASP A 286 -16.75 -9.50 9.37
CA ASP A 286 -17.78 -8.47 9.52
C ASP A 286 -17.13 -7.12 9.87
N TYR A 287 -17.41 -6.11 9.06
CA TYR A 287 -16.87 -4.76 9.22
C TYR A 287 -17.81 -3.93 10.10
N THR A 288 -18.07 -4.42 11.32
CA THR A 288 -19.02 -3.79 12.25
C THR A 288 -18.51 -2.47 12.82
N ASP A 289 -17.20 -2.22 12.74
CA ASP A 289 -16.52 -0.96 13.01
C ASP A 289 -16.90 0.15 12.01
N ASP A 290 -17.42 -0.20 10.83
CA ASP A 290 -17.95 0.74 9.84
C ASP A 290 -16.96 1.85 9.48
N ILE A 291 -17.34 3.13 9.54
CA ILE A 291 -16.44 4.25 9.29
C ILE A 291 -15.43 4.51 10.43
N TYR A 292 -15.57 3.85 11.58
CA TYR A 292 -14.71 4.02 12.75
C TYR A 292 -13.48 3.10 12.66
N VAL A 293 -12.66 3.30 11.63
CA VAL A 293 -11.38 2.62 11.44
C VAL A 293 -10.24 3.50 11.95
N GLY A 294 -9.30 2.92 12.70
CA GLY A 294 -8.12 3.63 13.17
C GLY A 294 -8.45 4.81 14.08
N TYR A 295 -7.84 5.97 13.85
CA TYR A 295 -8.06 7.18 14.65
C TYR A 295 -9.53 7.64 14.64
N ARG A 296 -10.31 7.31 13.61
CA ARG A 296 -11.76 7.60 13.59
C ARG A 296 -12.48 6.90 14.74
N TYR A 297 -12.03 5.71 15.14
CA TYR A 297 -12.51 5.04 16.35
C TYR A 297 -11.89 5.63 17.61
N PHE A 298 -10.56 5.67 17.68
CA PHE A 298 -9.87 6.01 18.93
C PHE A 298 -10.17 7.43 19.42
N GLU A 299 -10.34 8.38 18.51
CA GLU A 299 -10.62 9.78 18.87
C GLU A 299 -12.12 10.07 19.08
N THR A 300 -13.01 9.11 18.78
CA THR A 300 -14.47 9.32 18.80
C THR A 300 -15.15 8.50 19.89
N ILE A 301 -14.84 7.20 19.99
CA ILE A 301 -15.60 6.29 20.84
C ILE A 301 -15.25 6.53 22.31
N PRO A 302 -16.25 6.63 23.22
CA PRO A 302 -16.01 6.86 24.63
C PRO A 302 -15.02 5.86 25.24
N GLY A 303 -13.97 6.38 25.90
CA GLY A 303 -12.91 5.58 26.53
C GLY A 303 -11.86 5.00 25.57
N ALA A 304 -12.07 5.07 24.25
CA ALA A 304 -11.09 4.55 23.29
C ALA A 304 -9.81 5.39 23.24
N ALA A 305 -9.91 6.71 23.44
CA ALA A 305 -8.77 7.62 23.37
C ALA A 305 -7.66 7.28 24.39
N GLU A 306 -8.04 6.77 25.57
CA GLU A 306 -7.11 6.39 26.63
C GLU A 306 -6.27 5.15 26.27
N LYS A 307 -6.62 4.44 25.20
CA LYS A 307 -5.95 3.22 24.73
C LYS A 307 -4.84 3.48 23.71
N VAL A 308 -4.66 4.73 23.28
CA VAL A 308 -3.63 5.10 22.30
C VAL A 308 -2.29 5.34 22.99
N VAL A 309 -1.22 4.77 22.43
CA VAL A 309 0.18 5.01 22.81
C VAL A 309 0.76 6.11 21.93
N TYR A 310 0.71 5.94 20.60
CA TYR A 310 1.11 6.96 19.62
C TYR A 310 -0.06 7.22 18.67
N PRO A 311 -0.58 8.47 18.59
CA PRO A 311 -1.74 8.77 17.77
C PRO A 311 -1.37 8.83 16.28
N PHE A 312 -2.38 8.80 15.41
CA PHE A 312 -2.22 9.06 13.98
C PHE A 312 -1.60 10.46 13.73
N GLY A 313 -0.63 10.51 12.81
CA GLY A 313 0.09 11.73 12.45
C GLY A 313 1.19 12.14 13.44
N TYR A 314 1.54 11.32 14.43
CA TYR A 314 2.56 11.62 15.44
C TYR A 314 3.99 11.39 14.95
N GLY A 315 4.94 12.20 15.39
CA GLY A 315 6.36 11.96 15.19
C GLY A 315 7.21 13.11 15.68
N LEU A 316 8.30 12.78 16.39
CA LEU A 316 9.24 13.75 16.94
C LEU A 316 10.31 14.16 15.92
N SER A 317 11.03 15.22 16.25
CA SER A 317 12.19 15.74 15.54
C SER A 317 13.30 16.03 16.53
N TYR A 318 14.55 16.17 16.06
CA TYR A 318 15.66 16.72 16.86
C TYR A 318 15.52 18.23 17.09
N THR A 319 14.60 18.89 16.39
CA THR A 319 14.27 20.30 16.60
C THR A 319 12.82 20.46 17.04
N THR A 320 12.44 21.69 17.38
CA THR A 320 11.07 22.05 17.77
C THR A 320 10.48 23.02 16.76
N PHE A 321 9.16 22.95 16.57
CA PHE A 321 8.44 23.84 15.68
C PHE A 321 7.31 24.55 16.42
N ASP A 322 7.10 25.81 16.08
CA ASP A 322 5.88 26.54 16.39
C ASP A 322 4.96 26.53 15.15
N VAL A 323 3.69 26.20 15.34
CA VAL A 323 2.69 26.07 14.26
C VAL A 323 1.53 27.02 14.56
N GLU A 324 1.52 28.14 13.86
CA GLU A 324 0.55 29.22 14.04
C GLU A 324 -0.48 29.19 12.90
N THR A 325 -1.77 29.04 13.23
CA THR A 325 -2.86 29.27 12.28
C THR A 325 -3.08 30.78 12.12
N VAL A 326 -2.56 31.35 11.03
CA VAL A 326 -2.65 32.79 10.74
C VAL A 326 -4.07 33.20 10.38
N SER A 327 -4.77 32.37 9.60
CA SER A 327 -6.16 32.58 9.22
C SER A 327 -6.74 31.31 8.60
N ALA A 328 -8.03 31.08 8.74
CA ALA A 328 -8.77 30.07 7.98
C ALA A 328 -10.06 30.67 7.42
N GLY A 329 -10.61 30.08 6.38
CA GLY A 329 -11.83 30.59 5.77
C GLY A 329 -12.19 29.90 4.46
N VAL A 330 -13.07 30.56 3.72
CA VAL A 330 -13.53 30.15 2.40
C VAL A 330 -12.68 30.82 1.33
N VAL A 331 -12.29 30.07 0.30
CA VAL A 331 -11.56 30.64 -0.85
C VAL A 331 -12.56 31.39 -1.73
N ASN A 332 -12.55 32.72 -1.65
CA ASN A 332 -13.37 33.57 -2.52
C ASN A 332 -12.77 33.61 -3.94
N SER A 333 -13.38 32.86 -4.86
CA SER A 333 -13.15 33.05 -6.29
C SER A 333 -13.91 34.31 -6.72
N ASN A 334 -13.21 35.33 -7.20
CA ASN A 334 -13.83 36.57 -7.69
C ASN A 334 -14.66 36.38 -8.99
N CYS A 335 -15.10 35.17 -9.34
CA CYS A 335 -15.78 34.88 -10.60
C CYS A 335 -16.90 33.81 -10.52
N THR A 336 -17.22 33.24 -9.34
CA THR A 336 -18.35 32.31 -9.19
C THR A 336 -19.15 32.65 -7.92
N SER A 337 -20.48 32.55 -7.98
CA SER A 337 -21.39 32.81 -6.84
C SER A 337 -21.36 31.75 -5.74
N GLU A 338 -20.57 30.69 -5.91
CA GLU A 338 -20.40 29.61 -4.95
C GLU A 338 -18.90 29.41 -4.71
N ALA A 339 -18.52 29.46 -3.45
CA ALA A 339 -17.17 29.17 -3.03
C ALA A 339 -17.09 27.68 -2.70
N ASN A 340 -16.23 26.96 -3.42
CA ASN A 340 -16.19 25.49 -3.37
C ASN A 340 -15.10 24.95 -2.44
N LYS A 341 -14.20 25.81 -1.94
CA LYS A 341 -13.01 25.44 -1.18
C LYS A 341 -12.91 26.16 0.15
N LEU A 342 -12.35 25.46 1.13
CA LEU A 342 -11.85 26.04 2.38
C LEU A 342 -10.32 26.13 2.33
N TYR A 343 -9.76 26.97 3.18
CA TYR A 343 -8.32 27.08 3.37
C TYR A 343 -7.95 27.27 4.85
N ALA A 344 -6.74 26.83 5.18
CA ALA A 344 -6.02 27.19 6.39
C ALA A 344 -4.64 27.72 6.01
N LYS A 345 -4.35 28.96 6.40
CA LYS A 345 -3.05 29.61 6.21
C LYS A 345 -2.25 29.47 7.49
N VAL A 346 -1.12 28.77 7.41
CA VAL A 346 -0.36 28.31 8.57
C VAL A 346 1.08 28.77 8.45
N ARG A 347 1.62 29.35 9.52
CA ARG A 347 3.05 29.67 9.63
C ARG A 347 3.70 28.62 10.50
N VAL A 348 4.74 27.98 9.97
CA VAL A 348 5.60 27.06 10.72
C VAL A 348 6.93 27.73 10.94
N THR A 349 7.42 27.77 12.18
CA THR A 349 8.73 28.32 12.53
C THR A 349 9.55 27.26 13.24
N ASN A 350 10.78 27.01 12.76
CA ASN A 350 11.73 26.17 13.50
C ASN A 350 12.27 26.95 14.70
N THR A 351 11.89 26.56 15.91
CA THR A 351 12.27 27.22 17.17
C THR A 351 13.43 26.54 17.89
N GLY A 352 13.87 25.38 17.40
CA GLY A 352 14.94 24.60 18.02
C GLY A 352 16.33 24.93 17.46
N LYS A 353 17.25 23.98 17.61
CA LYS A 353 18.69 24.15 17.32
C LYS A 353 19.18 23.44 16.06
N PHE A 354 18.38 22.52 15.52
CA PHE A 354 18.72 21.72 14.35
C PHE A 354 17.87 22.15 13.17
N SER A 355 18.36 22.01 11.94
CA SER A 355 17.49 22.09 10.77
C SER A 355 16.51 20.91 10.79
N GLY A 356 15.34 21.08 10.19
CA GLY A 356 14.35 20.01 10.13
C GLY A 356 13.14 20.36 9.28
N LYS A 357 12.25 19.39 9.11
CA LYS A 357 10.96 19.53 8.41
C LYS A 357 9.83 19.21 9.38
N GLU A 358 8.67 19.82 9.18
CA GLU A 358 7.44 19.55 9.93
C GLU A 358 6.27 19.30 8.98
N VAL A 359 5.30 18.49 9.41
CA VAL A 359 4.07 18.20 8.69
C VAL A 359 2.91 18.93 9.35
N VAL A 360 2.31 19.87 8.63
CA VAL A 360 1.06 20.53 9.05
C VAL A 360 -0.11 19.65 8.62
N GLN A 361 -1.01 19.37 9.55
CA GLN A 361 -2.18 18.53 9.38
C GLN A 361 -3.44 19.33 9.72
N VAL A 362 -4.46 19.24 8.87
CA VAL A 362 -5.75 19.90 9.04
C VAL A 362 -6.84 18.86 9.16
N TYR A 363 -7.56 18.91 10.27
CA TYR A 363 -8.67 18.03 10.59
C TYR A 363 -9.98 18.80 10.65
N ILE A 364 -11.08 18.14 10.27
CA ILE A 364 -12.43 18.68 10.35
C ILE A 364 -13.22 17.90 11.38
N ALA A 365 -13.83 18.61 12.33
CA ALA A 365 -14.89 18.06 13.17
C ALA A 365 -16.24 18.44 12.55
N LYS A 366 -16.92 17.45 11.98
CA LYS A 366 -18.22 17.59 11.31
C LYS A 366 -19.35 17.62 12.36
N PRO A 367 -20.51 18.26 12.07
CA PRO A 367 -21.68 18.09 12.93
C PRO A 367 -22.12 16.62 12.93
N GLN A 368 -22.41 16.08 14.12
CA GLN A 368 -22.82 14.67 14.27
C GLN A 368 -24.05 14.34 13.40
N GLY A 369 -25.00 15.26 13.30
CA GLY A 369 -26.20 15.10 12.49
C GLY A 369 -26.99 13.84 12.87
N LYS A 370 -27.70 13.28 11.89
CA LYS A 370 -28.41 12.00 12.00
C LYS A 370 -27.54 10.80 11.62
N LEU A 371 -26.49 11.02 10.84
CA LEU A 371 -25.62 9.95 10.36
C LEU A 371 -24.58 9.53 11.42
N GLY A 372 -24.22 10.41 12.36
CA GLY A 372 -23.06 10.21 13.24
C GLY A 372 -21.75 10.36 12.47
N LYS A 373 -20.74 10.98 13.09
CA LYS A 373 -19.46 11.30 12.44
C LYS A 373 -18.29 10.98 13.36
N PRO A 374 -17.12 10.64 12.82
CA PRO A 374 -15.88 10.68 13.56
C PRO A 374 -15.67 12.07 14.17
N ALA A 375 -15.04 12.14 15.34
CA ALA A 375 -14.75 13.40 16.02
C ALA A 375 -13.83 14.32 15.19
N LYS A 376 -12.92 13.71 14.41
CA LYS A 376 -12.00 14.38 13.49
C LYS A 376 -11.82 13.53 12.24
N GLU A 377 -11.69 14.19 11.09
CA GLU A 377 -11.25 13.57 9.83
C GLU A 377 -10.20 14.47 9.16
N LEU A 378 -9.12 13.87 8.67
CA LEU A 378 -8.06 14.59 7.96
C LEU A 378 -8.60 15.12 6.63
N ALA A 379 -8.43 16.42 6.38
CA ALA A 379 -8.88 17.09 5.15
C ALA A 379 -7.72 17.63 4.31
N ALA A 380 -6.60 18.00 4.94
CA ALA A 380 -5.41 18.43 4.23
C ALA A 380 -4.14 18.17 5.05
N PHE A 381 -3.03 17.98 4.36
CA PHE A 381 -1.70 18.04 4.96
C PHE A 381 -0.69 18.59 3.95
N GLU A 382 0.37 19.17 4.46
CA GLU A 382 1.51 19.63 3.68
C GLU A 382 2.77 19.59 4.57
N LYS A 383 3.91 19.22 3.98
CA LYS A 383 5.19 19.18 4.67
C LYS A 383 6.00 20.42 4.32
N THR A 384 6.67 21.01 5.31
CA THR A 384 7.55 22.15 5.07
C THR A 384 8.74 21.70 4.20
N ARG A 385 9.37 22.67 3.53
CA ARG A 385 10.78 22.50 3.15
C ARG A 385 11.63 22.34 4.40
N GLU A 386 12.91 22.02 4.25
CA GLU A 386 13.83 22.08 5.39
C GLU A 386 13.95 23.53 5.88
N LEU A 387 13.71 23.74 7.18
CA LEU A 387 13.82 25.02 7.85
C LEU A 387 15.06 25.03 8.73
N GLN A 388 15.89 26.05 8.56
CA GLN A 388 17.00 26.33 9.46
C GLN A 388 16.49 26.85 10.82
N PRO A 389 17.28 26.78 11.91
CA PRO A 389 16.91 27.39 13.19
C PRO A 389 16.50 28.86 13.06
N GLY A 390 15.31 29.20 13.56
CA GLY A 390 14.71 30.53 13.48
C GLY A 390 14.01 30.85 12.16
N GLU A 391 14.07 29.96 11.16
CA GLU A 391 13.42 30.16 9.87
C GLU A 391 11.93 29.79 9.92
N SER A 392 11.11 30.53 9.15
CA SER A 392 9.68 30.26 9.01
C SER A 392 9.29 29.97 7.55
N GLN A 393 8.26 29.15 7.37
CA GLN A 393 7.52 28.99 6.12
C GLN A 393 6.05 29.30 6.34
N LEU A 394 5.44 30.01 5.40
CA LEU A 394 4.01 30.28 5.35
C LEU A 394 3.38 29.39 4.28
N MET A 395 2.39 28.59 4.67
CA MET A 395 1.76 27.55 3.85
C MET A 395 0.26 27.84 3.75
N ILE A 396 -0.36 27.43 2.64
CA ILE A 396 -1.81 27.58 2.43
C ILE A 396 -2.34 26.21 2.04
N LEU A 397 -2.95 25.53 3.00
CA LEU A 397 -3.60 24.24 2.79
C LEU A 397 -5.03 24.48 2.35
N THR A 398 -5.48 23.79 1.31
CA THR A 398 -6.84 23.91 0.76
C THR A 398 -7.49 22.56 0.55
N TRP A 399 -8.81 22.48 0.72
CA TRP A 399 -9.63 21.29 0.45
C TRP A 399 -11.02 21.68 -0.07
N GLU A 400 -11.67 20.76 -0.79
CA GLU A 400 -13.02 20.99 -1.31
C GLU A 400 -14.06 20.85 -0.18
N ILE A 401 -15.10 21.68 -0.20
CA ILE A 401 -16.19 21.60 0.78
C ILE A 401 -16.95 20.28 0.63
N ASN A 402 -17.14 19.81 -0.61
CA ASN A 402 -17.87 18.57 -0.89
C ASN A 402 -17.14 17.32 -0.40
N ASP A 403 -15.81 17.36 -0.25
CA ASP A 403 -15.03 16.25 0.32
C ASP A 403 -15.34 16.01 1.80
N MET A 404 -16.00 16.97 2.48
CA MET A 404 -16.45 16.80 3.87
C MET A 404 -17.78 16.05 4.00
N ALA A 405 -18.43 15.69 2.88
CA ALA A 405 -19.72 15.00 2.89
C ALA A 405 -19.63 13.60 3.52
N SER A 406 -20.77 13.08 3.97
CA SER A 406 -20.93 11.69 4.42
C SER A 406 -21.98 11.00 3.58
N TYR A 407 -21.83 9.69 3.38
CA TYR A 407 -22.73 8.90 2.57
C TYR A 407 -23.90 8.37 3.41
N ASP A 408 -25.12 8.63 2.97
CA ASP A 408 -26.34 8.16 3.64
C ASP A 408 -26.92 6.93 2.93
N ASP A 409 -26.52 5.75 3.38
CA ASP A 409 -26.99 4.46 2.87
C ASP A 409 -28.41 4.07 3.35
N LEU A 410 -28.80 4.53 4.54
CA LEU A 410 -30.09 4.19 5.16
C LEU A 410 -31.21 5.18 4.84
N GLY A 411 -30.89 6.35 4.29
CA GLY A 411 -31.87 7.39 3.97
C GLY A 411 -32.36 8.19 5.19
N LYS A 412 -31.50 8.38 6.19
CA LYS A 412 -31.82 9.22 7.38
C LYS A 412 -31.99 10.69 7.02
N VAL A 413 -31.32 11.13 5.95
CA VAL A 413 -31.42 12.46 5.33
C VAL A 413 -31.85 12.32 3.86
N LYS A 414 -31.05 11.61 3.05
CA LYS A 414 -31.32 11.34 1.63
C LYS A 414 -30.62 10.04 1.22
N LYS A 415 -31.41 9.00 0.92
CA LYS A 415 -30.88 7.68 0.57
C LYS A 415 -29.95 7.71 -0.65
N SER A 416 -28.84 7.00 -0.55
CA SER A 416 -27.82 6.81 -1.58
C SER A 416 -27.23 8.13 -2.08
N ALA A 417 -26.89 9.03 -1.16
CA ALA A 417 -26.33 10.34 -1.50
C ALA A 417 -25.19 10.73 -0.56
N TYR A 418 -24.22 11.47 -1.08
CA TYR A 418 -23.27 12.22 -0.26
C TYR A 418 -23.92 13.53 0.20
N VAL A 419 -23.97 13.72 1.52
CA VAL A 419 -24.68 14.83 2.16
C VAL A 419 -23.76 15.58 3.14
N LEU A 420 -23.80 16.90 3.08
CA LEU A 420 -23.34 17.78 4.15
C LEU A 420 -24.55 18.10 5.05
N GLU A 421 -24.54 17.62 6.28
CA GLU A 421 -25.62 17.91 7.24
C GLU A 421 -25.45 19.30 7.84
N ALA A 422 -26.55 19.98 8.12
CA ALA A 422 -26.57 21.29 8.73
C ALA A 422 -25.80 21.30 10.08
N GLY A 423 -25.05 22.36 10.33
CA GLY A 423 -24.29 22.54 11.55
C GLY A 423 -22.94 23.22 11.34
N SER A 424 -22.11 23.14 12.38
CA SER A 424 -20.76 23.71 12.38
C SER A 424 -19.74 22.66 11.95
N TYR A 425 -18.93 23.01 10.96
CA TYR A 425 -17.73 22.28 10.56
C TYR A 425 -16.51 23.01 11.11
N ASP A 426 -15.96 22.48 12.20
CA ASP A 426 -14.86 23.10 12.93
C ASP A 426 -13.52 22.65 12.34
N ILE A 427 -12.62 23.60 12.09
CA ILE A 427 -11.30 23.36 11.51
C ILE A 427 -10.27 23.28 12.64
N TYR A 428 -9.46 22.22 12.64
CA TYR A 428 -8.37 21.99 13.58
C TYR A 428 -7.05 21.88 12.84
N VAL A 429 -6.02 22.56 13.31
CA VAL A 429 -4.69 22.62 12.65
C VAL A 429 -3.62 22.27 13.66
N GLY A 430 -2.65 21.45 13.24
CA GLY A 430 -1.55 21.02 14.10
C GLY A 430 -0.62 20.03 13.45
N THR A 431 0.01 19.18 14.26
CA THR A 431 1.08 18.26 13.82
C THR A 431 0.83 16.78 14.14
N SER A 432 -0.31 16.46 14.77
CA SER A 432 -0.88 15.12 14.93
C SER A 432 -2.39 15.25 15.18
N VAL A 433 -3.18 14.17 15.11
CA VAL A 433 -4.63 14.26 15.40
C VAL A 433 -4.94 14.74 16.82
N ARG A 434 -3.97 14.64 17.75
CA ARG A 434 -4.09 15.10 19.14
C ARG A 434 -3.42 16.44 19.41
N ASP A 435 -2.37 16.76 18.66
CA ASP A 435 -1.62 18.02 18.79
C ASP A 435 -2.15 19.06 17.80
N VAL A 436 -3.43 19.41 17.96
CA VAL A 436 -4.16 20.35 17.10
C VAL A 436 -4.87 21.42 17.91
N THR A 437 -4.98 22.60 17.32
CA THR A 437 -5.74 23.73 17.85
C THR A 437 -6.90 24.07 16.91
N LYS A 438 -8.05 24.43 17.47
CA LYS A 438 -9.20 24.89 16.67
C LYS A 438 -8.83 26.25 16.06
N ALA A 439 -8.96 26.38 14.74
CA ALA A 439 -8.79 27.66 14.06
C ALA A 439 -9.91 28.64 14.47
N ASP A 440 -9.64 29.94 14.39
CA ASP A 440 -10.65 30.99 14.60
C ASP A 440 -11.60 31.12 13.40
N TYR A 441 -12.12 29.98 12.93
CA TYR A 441 -13.08 29.86 11.86
C TYR A 441 -13.81 28.51 11.93
N SER A 442 -15.11 28.54 11.73
CA SER A 442 -15.96 27.37 11.49
C SER A 442 -16.79 27.62 10.25
N TYR A 443 -16.91 26.61 9.38
CA TYR A 443 -17.83 26.67 8.25
C TYR A 443 -19.24 26.28 8.71
N ILE A 444 -20.20 27.20 8.60
CA ILE A 444 -21.56 27.01 9.09
C ILE A 444 -22.50 26.73 7.93
N LEU A 445 -23.16 25.57 7.97
CA LEU A 445 -24.18 25.17 7.01
C LEU A 445 -25.56 25.24 7.67
N ASN A 446 -26.49 26.03 7.13
CA ASN A 446 -27.80 26.27 7.75
C ASN A 446 -28.87 25.22 7.41
N HIS A 447 -28.64 24.41 6.37
CA HIS A 447 -29.55 23.35 5.92
C HIS A 447 -28.71 22.23 5.29
N ASP A 448 -29.24 21.00 5.30
CA ASP A 448 -28.58 19.85 4.67
C ASP A 448 -28.41 20.10 3.16
N VAL A 449 -27.22 19.81 2.63
CA VAL A 449 -26.89 19.94 1.20
C VAL A 449 -26.56 18.56 0.63
N ILE A 450 -27.27 18.17 -0.42
CA ILE A 450 -26.94 16.98 -1.21
C ILE A 450 -25.83 17.37 -2.18
N THR A 451 -24.63 16.89 -1.92
CA THR A 451 -23.45 17.16 -2.76
C THR A 451 -23.40 16.27 -3.99
N GLU A 452 -23.91 15.03 -3.87
CA GLU A 452 -23.98 14.07 -4.96
C GLU A 452 -25.09 13.06 -4.69
N GLN A 453 -25.96 12.82 -5.68
CA GLN A 453 -26.99 11.78 -5.62
C GLN A 453 -26.54 10.57 -6.44
N LEU A 454 -26.51 9.40 -5.81
CA LEU A 454 -26.09 8.14 -6.40
C LEU A 454 -27.21 7.09 -6.29
N SER A 455 -26.85 5.82 -6.52
CA SER A 455 -27.72 4.66 -6.35
C SER A 455 -27.13 3.70 -5.33
N ALA A 456 -27.98 2.87 -4.72
CA ALA A 456 -27.52 1.87 -3.76
C ALA A 456 -26.65 0.83 -4.48
N LYS A 457 -25.43 0.66 -3.98
CA LYS A 457 -24.42 -0.29 -4.48
C LYS A 457 -23.79 -1.04 -3.31
N LEU A 458 -23.41 -2.30 -3.52
CA LEU A 458 -22.78 -3.13 -2.48
C LEU A 458 -23.61 -3.21 -1.19
N VAL A 459 -24.94 -3.26 -1.30
CA VAL A 459 -25.81 -3.46 -0.14
C VAL A 459 -25.44 -4.80 0.53
N PRO A 460 -25.23 -4.85 1.86
CA PRO A 460 -24.75 -6.05 2.51
C PRO A 460 -25.76 -7.19 2.42
N THR A 461 -25.27 -8.40 2.18
CA THR A 461 -26.08 -9.64 2.21
C THR A 461 -26.09 -10.30 3.58
N SER A 462 -25.07 -10.04 4.42
CA SER A 462 -24.85 -10.78 5.67
C SER A 462 -24.27 -9.96 6.82
N LEU A 463 -23.99 -8.65 6.67
CA LEU A 463 -23.59 -7.78 7.78
C LEU A 463 -24.83 -7.32 8.57
N PRO A 464 -25.02 -7.72 9.83
CA PRO A 464 -26.30 -7.48 10.51
C PRO A 464 -26.41 -6.11 11.18
N LYS A 465 -25.27 -5.49 11.53
CA LYS A 465 -25.20 -4.26 12.31
C LYS A 465 -23.91 -3.50 12.09
N ARG A 466 -23.91 -2.21 12.42
CA ARG A 466 -22.72 -1.34 12.44
C ARG A 466 -22.64 -0.48 13.70
N MET A 467 -21.43 -0.07 14.06
CA MET A 467 -21.13 0.82 15.17
C MET A 467 -21.60 2.26 14.90
N LEU A 468 -21.99 2.98 15.94
CA LEU A 468 -22.33 4.40 15.98
C LEU A 468 -21.27 5.19 16.77
N ALA A 469 -21.31 6.52 16.66
CA ALA A 469 -20.33 7.42 17.28
C ALA A 469 -20.25 7.31 18.82
N ASP A 470 -21.30 6.81 19.47
CA ASP A 470 -21.34 6.59 20.91
C ASP A 470 -20.88 5.17 21.33
N GLY A 471 -20.46 4.34 20.38
CA GLY A 471 -20.05 2.95 20.58
C GLY A 471 -21.21 1.94 20.60
N SER A 472 -22.46 2.40 20.49
CA SER A 472 -23.61 1.51 20.30
C SER A 472 -23.69 0.99 18.86
N TYR A 473 -24.66 0.13 18.56
CA TYR A 473 -24.83 -0.47 17.23
C TYR A 473 -26.24 -0.25 16.69
N GLU A 474 -26.35 -0.02 15.38
CA GLU A 474 -27.62 -0.05 14.65
C GLU A 474 -27.70 -1.23 13.68
N ALA A 475 -28.91 -1.74 13.45
CA ALA A 475 -29.15 -2.83 12.50
C ALA A 475 -29.05 -2.33 11.06
N LEU A 476 -28.56 -3.19 10.16
CA LEU A 476 -28.46 -2.91 8.73
C LEU A 476 -29.49 -3.73 7.94
N PRO A 477 -30.12 -3.14 6.90
CA PRO A 477 -30.91 -3.90 5.95
C PRO A 477 -29.99 -4.85 5.18
N GLN A 478 -30.46 -6.09 4.98
CA GLN A 478 -29.73 -7.11 4.22
C GLN A 478 -30.46 -7.43 2.93
N SER A 479 -29.72 -7.57 1.84
CA SER A 479 -30.24 -8.15 0.60
C SER A 479 -30.21 -9.68 0.66
N GLU A 480 -30.97 -10.33 -0.23
CA GLU A 480 -30.95 -11.78 -0.34
C GLU A 480 -29.52 -12.29 -0.64
N PRO A 481 -29.03 -13.32 0.06
CA PRO A 481 -27.75 -13.95 -0.24
C PRO A 481 -27.70 -14.47 -1.67
N VAL A 482 -26.52 -14.44 -2.27
CA VAL A 482 -26.27 -14.96 -3.62
C VAL A 482 -25.47 -16.24 -3.59
N ASP A 483 -25.68 -17.08 -4.60
CA ASP A 483 -24.79 -18.19 -4.90
C ASP A 483 -23.54 -17.65 -5.62
N THR A 484 -22.48 -17.40 -4.84
CA THR A 484 -21.21 -16.86 -5.34
C THR A 484 -20.64 -17.68 -6.49
N ASP A 485 -20.72 -19.01 -6.39
CA ASP A 485 -20.08 -19.93 -7.33
C ASP A 485 -21.00 -20.31 -8.50
N TYR A 486 -22.21 -19.73 -8.58
CA TYR A 486 -23.12 -19.97 -9.69
C TYR A 486 -22.46 -19.65 -11.05
N SER A 487 -22.60 -20.59 -11.99
CA SER A 487 -22.12 -20.46 -13.37
C SER A 487 -23.10 -21.11 -14.36
N ALA A 488 -23.47 -20.37 -15.41
CA ALA A 488 -24.39 -20.84 -16.47
C ALA A 488 -23.80 -21.99 -17.31
N ILE A 489 -22.50 -22.24 -17.19
CA ILE A 489 -21.77 -23.28 -17.92
C ILE A 489 -21.32 -24.46 -17.04
N GLY A 490 -21.72 -24.46 -15.76
CA GLY A 490 -21.27 -25.40 -14.74
C GLY A 490 -19.88 -25.06 -14.20
N ASN A 491 -19.46 -25.72 -13.13
CA ASN A 491 -18.25 -25.36 -12.40
C ASN A 491 -16.97 -25.77 -13.16
N ILE A 492 -15.89 -25.03 -12.94
CA ILE A 492 -14.55 -25.42 -13.38
C ILE A 492 -13.99 -26.50 -12.43
N ASP A 493 -13.13 -27.37 -12.96
CA ASP A 493 -12.34 -28.28 -12.12
C ASP A 493 -11.41 -27.45 -11.22
N PRO A 494 -11.50 -27.55 -9.88
CA PRO A 494 -10.64 -26.79 -8.97
C PRO A 494 -9.14 -27.03 -9.18
N SER A 495 -8.72 -28.15 -9.77
CA SER A 495 -7.31 -28.38 -10.11
C SER A 495 -6.78 -27.48 -11.23
N LEU A 496 -7.69 -26.83 -11.97
CA LEU A 496 -7.37 -25.94 -13.09
C LEU A 496 -7.50 -24.45 -12.72
N THR A 497 -7.79 -24.12 -11.47
CA THR A 497 -8.02 -22.73 -11.04
C THR A 497 -6.78 -22.05 -10.45
N GLU A 498 -5.67 -22.78 -10.26
CA GLU A 498 -4.48 -22.28 -9.55
C GLU A 498 -3.20 -22.62 -10.31
N GLY A 499 -2.27 -21.67 -10.40
CA GLY A 499 -0.91 -21.92 -10.93
C GLY A 499 -0.87 -22.37 -12.40
N VAL A 500 -1.94 -22.17 -13.16
CA VAL A 500 -2.02 -22.54 -14.58
C VAL A 500 -1.33 -21.48 -15.42
N ALA A 501 -0.30 -21.88 -16.16
CA ALA A 501 0.40 -21.00 -17.09
C ALA A 501 -0.47 -20.70 -18.34
N PRO A 502 -0.32 -19.51 -18.95
CA PRO A 502 -1.04 -19.17 -20.16
C PRO A 502 -0.55 -20.02 -21.34
N GLY A 503 -1.49 -20.42 -22.20
CA GLY A 503 -1.18 -21.16 -23.42
C GLY A 503 -0.44 -20.29 -24.44
N GLN A 504 0.43 -20.91 -25.25
CA GLN A 504 1.09 -20.22 -26.35
C GLN A 504 0.20 -20.22 -27.60
N ARG A 505 -0.05 -19.04 -28.17
CA ARG A 505 -0.80 -18.89 -29.42
C ARG A 505 0.00 -19.51 -30.57
N ALA A 506 -0.58 -20.47 -31.27
CA ALA A 506 0.02 -21.07 -32.45
C ALA A 506 -0.17 -20.15 -33.66
N ILE A 507 0.92 -19.87 -34.38
CA ILE A 507 0.88 -19.14 -35.65
C ILE A 507 1.13 -20.16 -36.78
N PRO A 508 0.34 -20.15 -37.87
CA PRO A 508 0.57 -21.04 -39.01
C PRO A 508 1.98 -20.89 -39.59
N TYR A 509 2.54 -22.00 -40.10
CA TYR A 509 3.81 -21.94 -40.84
C TYR A 509 3.67 -21.00 -42.05
N PHE A 510 4.62 -20.08 -42.19
CA PHE A 510 4.70 -19.17 -43.33
C PHE A 510 6.12 -19.15 -43.90
N ARG A 511 6.23 -18.79 -45.17
CA ARG A 511 7.52 -18.57 -45.81
C ARG A 511 8.04 -17.21 -45.38
N PHE A 512 9.17 -17.20 -44.67
CA PHE A 512 9.78 -15.96 -44.15
C PHE A 512 9.95 -14.85 -45.20
N ALA A 513 10.31 -15.21 -46.44
CA ALA A 513 10.48 -14.25 -47.53
C ALA A 513 9.17 -13.54 -47.95
N ASP A 514 8.02 -14.16 -47.68
CA ASP A 514 6.69 -13.63 -48.01
C ASP A 514 6.10 -12.83 -46.82
N GLY A 515 6.77 -12.87 -45.66
CA GLY A 515 6.29 -12.29 -44.41
C GLY A 515 5.20 -13.14 -43.74
N MET A 516 4.88 -12.81 -42.49
CA MET A 516 3.75 -13.42 -41.80
C MET A 516 2.45 -12.94 -42.44
N ALA A 517 1.56 -13.89 -42.73
CA ALA A 517 0.22 -13.55 -43.21
C ALA A 517 -0.49 -12.71 -42.14
N LYS A 518 -1.04 -11.56 -42.55
CA LYS A 518 -1.93 -10.78 -41.70
C LYS A 518 -3.28 -11.48 -41.62
N ASN A 519 -3.87 -11.51 -40.43
CA ASN A 519 -5.27 -11.89 -40.27
C ASN A 519 -6.13 -10.63 -40.31
N GLY A 520 -7.31 -10.71 -40.93
CA GLY A 520 -8.22 -9.57 -41.10
C GLY A 520 -7.80 -8.59 -42.20
N SER A 521 -8.61 -7.54 -42.38
CA SER A 521 -8.39 -6.47 -43.35
C SER A 521 -7.40 -5.40 -42.88
N HIS A 522 -7.28 -5.23 -41.56
CA HIS A 522 -6.52 -4.15 -40.95
C HIS A 522 -5.49 -4.64 -39.92
N ASP A 523 -4.42 -3.86 -39.78
CA ASP A 523 -3.40 -3.99 -38.76
C ASP A 523 -3.67 -2.96 -37.65
N ILE A 524 -3.38 -3.25 -36.38
CA ILE A 524 -3.59 -2.26 -35.30
C ILE A 524 -2.78 -0.97 -35.53
N MET A 525 -1.71 -1.03 -36.33
CA MET A 525 -0.99 0.17 -36.77
C MET A 525 -1.86 1.14 -37.58
N ASP A 526 -2.93 0.67 -38.23
CA ASP A 526 -3.93 1.52 -38.89
C ASP A 526 -4.67 2.41 -37.89
N VAL A 527 -4.89 1.93 -36.65
CA VAL A 527 -5.43 2.74 -35.55
C VAL A 527 -4.39 3.76 -35.08
N VAL A 528 -3.13 3.34 -34.92
CA VAL A 528 -2.01 4.22 -34.51
C VAL A 528 -1.81 5.36 -35.51
N GLU A 529 -1.96 5.08 -36.79
CA GLU A 529 -1.80 6.05 -37.89
C GLU A 529 -3.09 6.86 -38.16
N GLY A 530 -4.17 6.59 -37.43
CA GLY A 530 -5.46 7.29 -37.57
C GLY A 530 -6.19 6.99 -38.88
N ARG A 531 -5.86 5.87 -39.55
CA ARG A 531 -6.56 5.41 -40.77
C ARG A 531 -7.95 4.84 -40.46
N ILE A 532 -8.08 4.18 -39.31
CA ILE A 532 -9.33 3.65 -38.77
C ILE A 532 -9.42 3.94 -37.27
N THR A 533 -10.63 3.85 -36.73
CA THR A 533 -10.89 3.90 -35.29
C THR A 533 -10.60 2.56 -34.61
N LEU A 534 -10.41 2.58 -33.28
CA LEU A 534 -10.29 1.34 -32.50
C LEU A 534 -11.59 0.51 -32.57
N ASP A 535 -12.75 1.16 -32.69
CA ASP A 535 -14.04 0.50 -32.83
C ASP A 535 -14.12 -0.29 -34.15
N GLU A 536 -13.71 0.31 -35.26
CA GLU A 536 -13.64 -0.36 -36.56
C GLU A 536 -12.70 -1.57 -36.50
N PHE A 537 -11.50 -1.41 -35.95
CA PHE A 537 -10.54 -2.51 -35.81
C PHE A 537 -11.10 -3.69 -34.98
N VAL A 538 -11.67 -3.41 -33.80
CA VAL A 538 -12.22 -4.44 -32.91
C VAL A 538 -13.43 -5.14 -33.54
N SER A 539 -14.24 -4.42 -34.33
CA SER A 539 -15.41 -5.00 -35.00
C SER A 539 -15.06 -6.09 -36.02
N GLU A 540 -13.83 -6.10 -36.54
CA GLU A 540 -13.34 -7.11 -37.50
C GLU A 540 -12.83 -8.39 -36.82
N LEU A 541 -12.52 -8.34 -35.52
CA LEU A 541 -11.97 -9.48 -34.81
C LEU A 541 -13.00 -10.62 -34.71
N SER A 542 -12.55 -11.86 -34.93
CA SER A 542 -13.39 -13.03 -34.71
C SER A 542 -13.75 -13.20 -33.23
N ILE A 543 -14.76 -14.02 -32.92
CA ILE A 543 -15.10 -14.34 -31.52
C ILE A 543 -13.90 -14.94 -30.80
N ASP A 544 -13.14 -15.83 -31.45
CA ASP A 544 -11.98 -16.49 -30.84
C ASP A 544 -10.83 -15.50 -30.61
N ASP A 545 -10.66 -14.50 -31.49
CA ASP A 545 -9.68 -13.42 -31.30
C ASP A 545 -10.06 -12.50 -30.13
N LEU A 546 -11.34 -12.16 -30.00
CA LEU A 546 -11.82 -11.41 -28.83
C LEU A 546 -11.54 -12.19 -27.55
N ILE A 547 -11.91 -13.47 -27.50
CA ILE A 547 -11.70 -14.34 -26.34
C ILE A 547 -10.23 -14.46 -25.97
N HIS A 548 -9.33 -14.55 -26.95
CA HIS A 548 -7.89 -14.61 -26.72
C HIS A 548 -7.37 -13.39 -25.97
N LEU A 549 -7.83 -12.19 -26.34
CA LEU A 549 -7.40 -10.93 -25.74
C LEU A 549 -7.90 -10.72 -24.31
N LEU A 550 -8.93 -11.46 -23.86
CA LEU A 550 -9.44 -11.39 -22.48
C LEU A 550 -8.57 -12.16 -21.47
N GLY A 551 -7.61 -12.97 -21.93
CA GLY A 551 -6.72 -13.77 -21.07
C GLY A 551 -5.29 -13.25 -21.01
N GLY A 552 -4.65 -13.44 -19.85
CA GLY A 552 -3.21 -13.25 -19.68
C GLY A 552 -2.37 -14.09 -20.66
N GLN A 553 -1.22 -13.56 -21.04
CA GLN A 553 -0.38 -14.08 -22.13
C GLN A 553 0.98 -14.57 -21.61
N PRO A 554 1.64 -15.52 -22.31
CA PRO A 554 2.96 -16.00 -21.91
C PRO A 554 3.99 -14.91 -21.70
N ASN A 555 4.86 -15.12 -20.73
CA ASN A 555 6.01 -14.25 -20.51
C ASN A 555 6.99 -14.43 -21.68
N THR A 556 7.26 -13.34 -22.39
CA THR A 556 8.19 -13.29 -23.53
C THR A 556 9.41 -12.42 -23.26
N GLY A 557 9.68 -12.07 -22.00
CA GLY A 557 10.74 -11.15 -21.60
C GLY A 557 11.32 -11.48 -20.23
N VAL A 558 11.60 -10.44 -19.45
CA VAL A 558 12.25 -10.54 -18.12
C VAL A 558 11.28 -10.42 -16.95
N ALA A 559 9.97 -10.42 -17.21
CA ALA A 559 8.96 -10.31 -16.16
C ALA A 559 9.07 -11.43 -15.13
N ASN A 560 8.71 -11.15 -13.88
CA ASN A 560 8.45 -12.20 -12.90
C ASN A 560 7.02 -12.76 -13.00
N THR A 561 6.17 -12.13 -13.81
CA THR A 561 4.76 -12.46 -14.02
C THR A 561 4.50 -12.77 -15.51
N PHE A 562 3.29 -12.47 -16.01
CA PHE A 562 2.83 -12.69 -17.37
C PHE A 562 2.52 -11.39 -18.13
N GLY A 563 2.12 -11.52 -19.38
CA GLY A 563 1.87 -10.42 -20.30
C GLY A 563 0.42 -10.24 -20.73
N ILE A 564 0.22 -9.29 -21.64
CA ILE A 564 -1.08 -8.89 -22.23
C ILE A 564 -0.89 -8.72 -23.75
N GLY A 565 -1.94 -8.97 -24.53
CA GLY A 565 -1.94 -8.78 -26.00
C GLY A 565 -1.55 -10.05 -26.75
N ASN A 566 -0.37 -10.06 -27.37
CA ASN A 566 0.20 -11.23 -28.07
C ASN A 566 -0.64 -11.73 -29.26
N MET A 567 -0.82 -10.87 -30.27
CA MET A 567 -1.44 -11.21 -31.57
C MET A 567 -0.67 -10.53 -32.71
N PRO A 568 0.55 -10.99 -33.01
CA PRO A 568 1.44 -10.32 -33.96
C PRO A 568 0.89 -10.31 -35.39
N GLU A 569 0.03 -11.25 -35.78
CA GLU A 569 -0.66 -11.29 -37.08
C GLU A 569 -1.65 -10.13 -37.30
N TYR A 570 -2.03 -9.45 -36.22
CA TYR A 570 -2.80 -8.20 -36.23
C TYR A 570 -1.93 -6.99 -35.83
N GLY A 571 -0.61 -7.17 -35.70
CA GLY A 571 0.34 -6.12 -35.29
C GLY A 571 0.39 -5.83 -33.79
N ILE A 572 -0.44 -6.51 -32.97
CA ILE A 572 -0.58 -6.31 -31.52
C ILE A 572 0.64 -6.94 -30.80
N PRO A 573 1.43 -6.13 -30.05
CA PRO A 573 2.59 -6.64 -29.33
C PRO A 573 2.19 -7.51 -28.12
N SER A 574 3.14 -8.30 -27.63
CA SER A 574 3.08 -8.86 -26.28
C SER A 574 3.76 -7.88 -25.32
N VAL A 575 3.04 -7.42 -24.30
CA VAL A 575 3.56 -6.44 -23.32
C VAL A 575 3.56 -7.07 -21.93
N MET A 576 4.64 -6.85 -21.18
CA MET A 576 4.89 -7.58 -19.94
C MET A 576 4.49 -6.79 -18.70
N THR A 577 4.01 -7.48 -17.67
CA THR A 577 3.77 -6.90 -16.34
C THR A 577 4.92 -7.25 -15.40
N ALA A 578 5.04 -6.56 -14.27
CA ALA A 578 5.96 -6.96 -13.20
C ALA A 578 5.45 -6.51 -11.83
N ASP A 579 5.67 -7.34 -10.82
CA ASP A 579 5.59 -6.90 -9.42
C ASP A 579 6.75 -5.96 -9.08
N GLY A 580 6.95 -5.44 -7.87
CA GLY A 580 6.01 -5.32 -6.75
C GLY A 580 6.10 -3.93 -6.11
N PRO A 581 5.31 -3.64 -5.05
CA PRO A 581 5.24 -2.29 -4.51
C PRO A 581 6.53 -1.69 -3.95
N ALA A 582 7.49 -2.52 -3.52
CA ALA A 582 8.79 -2.05 -3.02
C ALA A 582 9.86 -1.87 -4.12
N GLY A 583 9.55 -2.14 -5.39
CA GLY A 583 10.50 -2.06 -6.50
C GLY A 583 10.12 -2.99 -7.65
N VAL A 584 10.63 -2.74 -8.85
CA VAL A 584 10.36 -3.61 -10.01
C VAL A 584 10.98 -4.98 -9.77
N ARG A 585 10.19 -6.03 -9.70
CA ARG A 585 10.63 -7.40 -9.44
C ARG A 585 10.93 -8.09 -10.74
N ILE A 586 12.16 -8.60 -10.84
CA ILE A 586 12.60 -9.51 -11.89
C ILE A 586 13.10 -10.78 -11.20
N ALA A 587 12.78 -11.94 -11.76
CA ALA A 587 13.14 -13.22 -11.15
C ALA A 587 14.67 -13.35 -10.99
N PRO A 588 15.19 -13.83 -9.85
CA PRO A 588 16.63 -13.90 -9.58
C PRO A 588 17.44 -14.62 -10.66
N GLU A 589 16.86 -15.64 -11.30
CA GLU A 589 17.50 -16.47 -12.32
C GLU A 589 17.80 -15.70 -13.61
N VAL A 590 17.11 -14.56 -13.83
CA VAL A 590 17.37 -13.65 -14.96
C VAL A 590 18.66 -12.86 -14.74
N GLY A 591 19.10 -12.70 -13.49
CA GLY A 591 20.35 -12.01 -13.14
C GLY A 591 20.28 -10.47 -13.21
N ILE A 592 19.08 -9.88 -13.27
CA ILE A 592 18.86 -8.43 -13.23
C ILE A 592 18.46 -8.03 -11.81
N CYS A 593 19.23 -7.13 -11.20
CA CYS A 593 18.94 -6.54 -9.91
C CYS A 593 18.39 -5.13 -10.09
N THR A 594 17.29 -4.82 -9.40
CA THR A 594 16.61 -3.53 -9.43
C THR A 594 16.74 -2.83 -8.07
N THR A 595 16.23 -1.61 -7.96
CA THR A 595 16.26 -0.87 -6.70
C THR A 595 15.12 -1.32 -5.78
N ALA A 596 15.45 -1.75 -4.55
CA ALA A 596 14.43 -1.88 -3.49
C ALA A 596 14.26 -0.55 -2.76
N PHE A 597 13.10 0.07 -2.97
CA PHE A 597 12.62 1.25 -2.26
C PHE A 597 12.05 0.86 -0.89
N PRO A 598 11.84 1.85 0.00
CA PRO A 598 11.12 1.63 1.25
C PRO A 598 9.74 1.02 1.03
N CYS A 599 9.25 0.25 2.00
CA CYS A 599 7.88 -0.27 1.96
C CYS A 599 6.86 0.89 1.92
N SER A 600 5.67 0.64 1.37
CA SER A 600 4.64 1.68 1.18
C SER A 600 4.25 2.37 2.49
N THR A 601 4.22 1.64 3.61
CA THR A 601 3.91 2.23 4.93
C THR A 601 4.97 3.26 5.33
N LEU A 602 6.25 2.97 5.10
CA LEU A 602 7.34 3.90 5.38
C LEU A 602 7.34 5.10 4.43
N LEU A 603 7.05 4.86 3.14
CA LEU A 603 6.82 5.94 2.18
C LEU A 603 5.64 6.82 2.62
N ALA A 604 4.56 6.23 3.12
CA ALA A 604 3.41 6.98 3.62
C ALA A 604 3.78 7.84 4.85
N CYS A 605 4.63 7.32 5.75
CA CYS A 605 5.17 8.08 6.88
C CYS A 605 6.01 9.31 6.48
N THR A 606 6.40 9.47 5.21
CA THR A 606 7.01 10.71 4.73
C THR A 606 6.04 11.88 4.78
N TRP A 607 4.73 11.63 4.61
CA TRP A 607 3.70 12.66 4.38
C TRP A 607 4.09 13.66 3.27
N ASN A 608 4.83 13.18 2.26
CA ASN A 608 5.39 14.00 1.20
C ASN A 608 5.10 13.39 -0.18
N PRO A 609 4.09 13.91 -0.92
CA PRO A 609 3.77 13.43 -2.26
C PRO A 609 4.95 13.51 -3.23
N ASP A 610 5.87 14.47 -3.08
CA ASP A 610 6.99 14.66 -4.00
C ASP A 610 7.99 13.50 -3.91
N VAL A 611 8.19 12.95 -2.71
CA VAL A 611 9.04 11.76 -2.51
C VAL A 611 8.47 10.56 -3.25
N LEU A 612 7.15 10.37 -3.17
CA LEU A 612 6.48 9.22 -3.79
C LEU A 612 6.39 9.36 -5.30
N GLU A 613 6.20 10.59 -5.80
CA GLU A 613 6.30 10.85 -7.23
C GLU A 613 7.72 10.60 -7.76
N ALA A 614 8.77 10.98 -7.00
CA ALA A 614 10.15 10.68 -7.36
C ALA A 614 10.45 9.17 -7.37
N VAL A 615 9.99 8.43 -6.35
CA VAL A 615 10.11 6.96 -6.30
C VAL A 615 9.37 6.31 -7.47
N GLY A 616 8.14 6.74 -7.76
CA GLY A 616 7.36 6.25 -8.88
C GLY A 616 8.05 6.51 -10.22
N ARG A 617 8.66 7.69 -10.39
CA ARG A 617 9.44 8.02 -11.58
C ARG A 617 10.65 7.12 -11.73
N ALA A 618 11.46 6.96 -10.68
CA ALA A 618 12.64 6.10 -10.69
C ALA A 618 12.29 4.65 -11.03
N GLY A 619 11.30 4.06 -10.36
CA GLY A 619 10.88 2.69 -10.67
C GLY A 619 10.23 2.54 -12.05
N GLY A 620 9.51 3.57 -12.54
CA GLY A 620 9.02 3.61 -13.91
C GLY A 620 10.12 3.64 -14.97
N GLU A 621 11.26 4.29 -14.68
CA GLU A 621 12.45 4.26 -15.53
C GLU A 621 13.08 2.86 -15.56
N GLU A 622 13.20 2.18 -14.41
CA GLU A 622 13.70 0.79 -14.34
C GLU A 622 12.77 -0.18 -15.08
N LEU A 623 11.46 -0.02 -14.92
CA LEU A 623 10.45 -0.81 -15.63
C LEU A 623 10.62 -0.65 -17.15
N LYS A 624 10.78 0.60 -17.60
CA LYS A 624 10.94 0.92 -19.02
C LYS A 624 12.23 0.35 -19.61
N GLU A 625 13.37 0.51 -18.92
CA GLU A 625 14.68 0.00 -19.36
C GLU A 625 14.68 -1.53 -19.52
N ASN A 626 13.87 -2.22 -18.72
CA ASN A 626 13.72 -3.68 -18.76
C ASN A 626 12.61 -4.17 -19.71
N ASN A 627 12.10 -3.32 -20.61
CA ASN A 627 11.08 -3.67 -21.59
C ASN A 627 9.74 -4.16 -20.97
N LEU A 628 9.45 -3.71 -19.75
CA LEU A 628 8.19 -3.99 -19.05
C LEU A 628 7.20 -2.83 -19.29
N ALA A 629 5.90 -3.12 -19.24
CA ALA A 629 4.84 -2.17 -19.61
C ALA A 629 3.99 -1.72 -18.43
N LEU A 630 3.69 -2.62 -17.50
CA LEU A 630 2.85 -2.34 -16.33
C LEU A 630 3.57 -2.76 -15.06
N TRP A 631 3.60 -1.84 -14.10
CA TRP A 631 4.08 -2.12 -12.75
C TRP A 631 2.89 -2.34 -11.82
N LEU A 632 2.85 -3.49 -11.14
CA LEU A 632 1.76 -3.92 -10.26
C LEU A 632 1.83 -3.23 -8.88
N THR A 633 1.73 -1.91 -8.91
CA THR A 633 1.82 -0.96 -7.79
C THR A 633 1.07 0.34 -8.16
N PRO A 634 0.59 1.15 -7.21
CA PRO A 634 0.60 0.96 -5.76
C PRO A 634 -0.47 -0.01 -5.24
N ALA A 635 -0.15 -0.69 -4.13
CA ALA A 635 -1.11 -1.45 -3.35
C ALA A 635 -1.65 -0.56 -2.21
N ILE A 636 -2.97 -0.41 -2.09
CA ILE A 636 -3.61 0.69 -1.34
C ILE A 636 -4.81 0.25 -0.47
N CYS A 637 -4.89 -1.02 -0.09
CA CYS A 637 -5.92 -1.44 0.86
C CYS A 637 -5.72 -0.75 2.22
N ILE A 638 -6.82 -0.33 2.86
CA ILE A 638 -6.76 0.37 4.15
C ILE A 638 -6.18 -0.53 5.25
N HIS A 639 -5.37 0.02 6.16
CA HIS A 639 -4.94 -0.69 7.37
C HIS A 639 -6.09 -0.82 8.37
N ARG A 640 -7.08 -1.67 8.06
CA ARG A 640 -8.23 -1.89 8.95
C ARG A 640 -7.81 -2.48 10.29
N SER A 641 -6.87 -3.42 10.27
CA SER A 641 -6.41 -4.17 11.43
C SER A 641 -4.89 -4.25 11.43
N PRO A 642 -4.22 -4.17 12.60
CA PRO A 642 -2.79 -4.41 12.70
C PRO A 642 -2.38 -5.85 12.35
N LEU A 643 -3.35 -6.77 12.26
CA LEU A 643 -3.12 -8.19 11.98
C LEU A 643 -2.95 -8.54 10.51
N CYS A 644 -3.35 -7.66 9.58
CA CYS A 644 -3.23 -7.96 8.16
C CYS A 644 -1.75 -8.17 7.76
N GLY A 645 -1.46 -9.30 7.11
CA GLY A 645 -0.10 -9.66 6.69
C GLY A 645 0.54 -8.72 5.68
N ARG A 646 -0.27 -7.99 4.90
CA ARG A 646 0.19 -7.11 3.81
C ARG A 646 0.18 -5.63 4.13
N ASN A 647 -0.03 -5.22 5.39
CA ASN A 647 0.00 -3.79 5.74
C ASN A 647 1.30 -3.11 5.28
N PHE A 648 2.45 -3.81 5.31
CA PHE A 648 3.74 -3.24 4.87
C PHE A 648 3.73 -2.64 3.46
N GLU A 649 2.98 -3.23 2.52
CA GLU A 649 2.89 -2.75 1.14
C GLU A 649 1.69 -1.82 0.90
N TYR A 650 0.91 -1.53 1.93
CA TYR A 650 -0.17 -0.55 1.96
C TYR A 650 0.28 0.73 2.69
N TYR A 651 -0.58 1.76 2.67
CA TYR A 651 -0.19 3.12 3.04
C TYR A 651 -0.63 3.54 4.46
N SER A 652 -1.92 3.42 4.80
CA SER A 652 -2.46 4.03 6.02
C SER A 652 -3.83 3.47 6.38
N GLU A 653 -4.22 3.63 7.65
CA GLU A 653 -5.61 3.53 8.12
C GLU A 653 -6.52 4.64 7.55
N ASP A 654 -5.95 5.73 7.02
CA ASP A 654 -6.68 6.87 6.47
C ASP A 654 -6.75 6.85 4.92
N PRO A 655 -7.96 6.97 4.33
CA PRO A 655 -8.11 6.97 2.88
C PRO A 655 -7.56 8.22 2.20
N PHE A 656 -7.52 9.37 2.86
CA PHE A 656 -7.01 10.61 2.27
C PHE A 656 -5.48 10.60 2.17
N VAL A 657 -4.78 10.16 3.24
CA VAL A 657 -3.33 9.89 3.19
C VAL A 657 -3.02 8.91 2.07
N THR A 658 -3.72 7.76 2.05
CA THR A 658 -3.54 6.72 1.04
C THR A 658 -3.75 7.28 -0.37
N GLY A 659 -4.89 7.92 -0.65
CA GLY A 659 -5.23 8.43 -1.98
C GLY A 659 -4.27 9.52 -2.48
N LYS A 660 -3.88 10.46 -1.60
CA LYS A 660 -2.97 11.57 -1.97
C LYS A 660 -1.56 11.07 -2.27
N LEU A 661 -1.04 10.18 -1.43
CA LEU A 661 0.33 9.66 -1.51
C LEU A 661 0.48 8.62 -2.64
N ALA A 662 -0.40 7.62 -2.70
CA ALA A 662 -0.37 6.63 -3.77
C ALA A 662 -0.71 7.24 -5.15
N GLY A 663 -1.55 8.28 -5.20
CA GLY A 663 -1.78 9.04 -6.43
C GLY A 663 -0.50 9.69 -6.99
N ALA A 664 0.38 10.17 -6.12
CA ALA A 664 1.68 10.71 -6.52
C ALA A 664 2.61 9.63 -7.12
N MET A 665 2.62 8.43 -6.53
CA MET A 665 3.30 7.25 -7.09
C MET A 665 2.81 6.95 -8.52
N VAL A 666 1.49 6.94 -8.74
CA VAL A 666 0.88 6.73 -10.07
C VAL A 666 1.35 7.76 -11.09
N ARG A 667 1.37 9.06 -10.73
CA ARG A 667 1.89 10.11 -11.62
C ARG A 667 3.35 9.90 -11.97
N GLY A 668 4.18 9.56 -10.98
CA GLY A 668 5.60 9.26 -11.15
C GLY A 668 5.82 8.15 -12.16
N ILE A 669 5.15 7.01 -11.98
CA ILE A 669 5.24 5.84 -12.86
C ILE A 669 4.84 6.22 -14.29
N GLN A 670 3.67 6.84 -14.45
CA GLN A 670 3.10 7.14 -15.76
C GLN A 670 3.83 8.25 -16.52
N SER A 671 4.63 9.08 -15.83
CA SER A 671 5.51 10.06 -16.49
C SER A 671 6.56 9.42 -17.42
N ASN A 672 6.78 8.11 -17.31
CA ASN A 672 7.70 7.33 -18.15
C ASN A 672 7.07 6.69 -19.39
N ASN A 673 5.78 6.92 -19.66
CA ASN A 673 4.99 6.21 -20.67
C ASN A 673 4.89 4.68 -20.44
N VAL A 674 4.80 4.30 -19.17
CA VAL A 674 4.48 2.95 -18.70
C VAL A 674 3.31 3.05 -17.71
N GLY A 675 2.54 1.98 -17.51
CA GLY A 675 1.34 2.05 -16.68
C GLY A 675 1.57 1.62 -15.23
N ALA A 676 0.87 2.30 -14.32
CA ALA A 676 0.67 1.83 -12.96
C ALA A 676 -0.59 0.95 -12.90
N THR A 677 -0.57 -0.11 -12.09
CA THR A 677 -1.72 -0.95 -11.79
C THR A 677 -2.07 -0.84 -10.31
N LEU A 678 -3.09 -0.04 -10.01
CA LEU A 678 -3.58 0.20 -8.65
C LEU A 678 -4.26 -1.06 -8.08
N LYS A 679 -3.91 -1.50 -6.87
CA LYS A 679 -4.40 -2.79 -6.31
C LYS A 679 -4.66 -2.74 -4.80
N HIS A 680 -5.38 -3.69 -4.20
CA HIS A 680 -6.28 -4.66 -4.82
C HIS A 680 -7.69 -4.12 -4.65
N PHE A 681 -8.46 -4.00 -5.73
CA PHE A 681 -9.79 -3.41 -5.77
C PHE A 681 -10.86 -4.50 -5.52
N ALA A 682 -11.40 -4.67 -4.32
CA ALA A 682 -11.22 -3.86 -3.11
C ALA A 682 -11.34 -4.72 -1.83
N LEU A 683 -11.13 -4.10 -0.66
CA LEU A 683 -11.35 -4.71 0.66
C LEU A 683 -10.56 -6.00 0.95
N ASN A 684 -9.35 -6.13 0.39
CA ASN A 684 -8.44 -7.25 0.68
C ASN A 684 -7.61 -6.97 1.95
N ASN A 685 -8.30 -6.82 3.09
CA ASN A 685 -7.69 -6.41 4.37
C ASN A 685 -7.37 -7.61 5.29
N LYS A 686 -7.41 -8.84 4.76
CA LYS A 686 -7.11 -10.09 5.46
C LYS A 686 -6.52 -11.11 4.49
N GLU A 687 -5.39 -11.70 4.85
CA GLU A 687 -4.69 -12.65 3.97
C GLU A 687 -5.16 -14.09 4.16
N THR A 688 -5.52 -14.46 5.39
CA THR A 688 -6.04 -15.79 5.69
C THR A 688 -7.30 -16.06 4.87
N ASN A 689 -7.24 -17.09 4.02
CA ASN A 689 -8.33 -17.48 3.10
C ASN A 689 -8.74 -16.38 2.10
N ARG A 690 -7.82 -15.48 1.72
CA ARG A 690 -8.12 -14.31 0.85
C ARG A 690 -8.89 -14.59 -0.45
N LYS A 691 -8.82 -15.81 -1.02
CA LYS A 691 -9.58 -16.18 -2.23
C LYS A 691 -11.06 -16.51 -1.98
N ASN A 692 -11.43 -16.83 -0.74
CA ASN A 692 -12.80 -17.21 -0.35
C ASN A 692 -13.27 -16.53 0.93
N SER A 693 -12.54 -15.55 1.46
CA SER A 693 -13.02 -14.74 2.57
C SER A 693 -13.96 -13.67 2.06
N ASP A 694 -15.10 -13.50 2.72
CA ASP A 694 -16.11 -12.49 2.43
C ASP A 694 -15.95 -11.27 3.34
N SER A 695 -15.56 -10.14 2.76
CA SER A 695 -15.55 -8.83 3.43
C SER A 695 -16.97 -8.28 3.45
N ARG A 696 -17.63 -8.39 4.60
CA ARG A 696 -19.03 -7.98 4.79
C ARG A 696 -19.09 -6.57 5.33
N VAL A 697 -19.53 -5.64 4.49
CA VAL A 697 -19.36 -4.20 4.70
C VAL A 697 -20.64 -3.42 4.39
N SER A 698 -20.89 -2.33 5.11
CA SER A 698 -21.95 -1.39 4.75
C SER A 698 -21.57 -0.59 3.50
N GLU A 699 -22.56 -0.09 2.76
CA GLU A 699 -22.29 0.78 1.61
C GLU A 699 -21.58 2.07 2.05
N ARG A 700 -21.95 2.62 3.22
CA ARG A 700 -21.30 3.81 3.78
C ARG A 700 -19.81 3.58 4.03
N ALA A 701 -19.44 2.51 4.73
CA ALA A 701 -18.03 2.22 5.02
C ALA A 701 -17.26 1.89 3.75
N ALA A 702 -17.86 1.15 2.81
CA ALA A 702 -17.27 0.91 1.49
C ALA A 702 -16.90 2.25 0.81
N ARG A 703 -17.84 3.19 0.74
CA ARG A 703 -17.67 4.48 0.03
C ARG A 703 -16.80 5.50 0.76
N GLU A 704 -16.89 5.59 2.09
CA GLU A 704 -16.15 6.60 2.87
C GLU A 704 -14.73 6.14 3.24
N ILE A 705 -14.48 4.83 3.36
CA ILE A 705 -13.19 4.28 3.81
C ILE A 705 -12.49 3.50 2.69
N TYR A 706 -13.04 2.36 2.28
CA TYR A 706 -12.27 1.38 1.51
C TYR A 706 -12.14 1.70 0.02
N LEU A 707 -13.11 2.42 -0.54
CA LEU A 707 -13.14 2.82 -1.95
C LEU A 707 -12.64 4.25 -2.15
N LYS A 708 -12.63 5.08 -1.10
CA LYS A 708 -12.31 6.51 -1.21
C LYS A 708 -10.92 6.78 -1.76
N ALA A 709 -9.91 6.02 -1.34
CA ALA A 709 -8.55 6.16 -1.89
C ALA A 709 -8.50 5.81 -3.39
N PHE A 710 -9.21 4.75 -3.83
CA PHE A 710 -9.31 4.40 -5.24
C PHE A 710 -10.01 5.50 -6.04
N GLU A 711 -11.13 6.02 -5.53
CA GLU A 711 -11.88 7.12 -6.14
C GLU A 711 -10.98 8.35 -6.36
N MET A 712 -10.25 8.76 -5.32
CA MET A 712 -9.33 9.90 -5.40
C MET A 712 -8.27 9.71 -6.48
N ILE A 713 -7.72 8.50 -6.60
CA ILE A 713 -6.66 8.22 -7.58
C ILE A 713 -7.23 8.14 -8.99
N VAL A 714 -8.39 7.50 -9.17
CA VAL A 714 -9.12 7.45 -10.44
C VAL A 714 -9.43 8.86 -10.95
N LYS A 715 -10.09 9.69 -10.13
CA LYS A 715 -10.54 11.02 -10.53
C LYS A 715 -9.37 12.00 -10.77
N ASN A 716 -8.29 11.90 -9.99
CA ASN A 716 -7.22 12.91 -10.03
C ASN A 716 -5.93 12.48 -10.75
N ASN A 717 -5.68 11.17 -10.92
CA ASN A 717 -4.40 10.67 -11.44
C ASN A 717 -4.55 9.65 -12.57
N ASN A 718 -5.77 9.17 -12.86
CA ASN A 718 -6.10 8.29 -13.99
C ASN A 718 -5.10 7.12 -14.16
N PRO A 719 -5.07 6.15 -13.22
CA PRO A 719 -4.21 4.98 -13.36
C PRO A 719 -4.56 4.23 -14.64
N TRP A 720 -3.58 3.68 -15.37
CA TRP A 720 -3.86 3.01 -16.64
C TRP A 720 -4.51 1.65 -16.43
N ALA A 721 -4.24 1.01 -15.30
CA ALA A 721 -4.86 -0.25 -14.90
C ALA A 721 -5.26 -0.25 -13.41
N ILE A 722 -6.27 -1.05 -13.09
CA ILE A 722 -6.67 -1.41 -11.73
C ILE A 722 -6.72 -2.95 -11.64
N MET A 723 -6.21 -3.52 -10.56
CA MET A 723 -6.29 -4.96 -10.30
C MET A 723 -7.35 -5.24 -9.26
N SER A 724 -8.35 -6.07 -9.59
CA SER A 724 -9.36 -6.49 -8.63
C SER A 724 -8.78 -7.44 -7.58
N SER A 725 -9.35 -7.51 -6.39
CA SER A 725 -8.89 -8.41 -5.33
C SER A 725 -9.33 -9.86 -5.50
N TYR A 726 -8.74 -10.74 -4.68
CA TYR A 726 -9.10 -12.15 -4.56
C TYR A 726 -10.44 -12.40 -3.85
N ASN A 727 -10.77 -11.57 -2.86
CA ASN A 727 -11.81 -11.85 -1.88
C ASN A 727 -13.22 -11.67 -2.44
N MET A 728 -14.19 -12.12 -1.64
CA MET A 728 -15.58 -11.73 -1.83
C MET A 728 -15.87 -10.42 -1.10
N ILE A 729 -16.84 -9.67 -1.60
CA ILE A 729 -17.40 -8.47 -1.00
C ILE A 729 -18.91 -8.63 -1.01
N ASN A 730 -19.50 -8.72 0.18
CA ASN A 730 -20.94 -8.93 0.37
C ASN A 730 -21.49 -10.12 -0.45
N GLY A 731 -20.74 -11.22 -0.51
CA GLY A 731 -21.13 -12.46 -1.18
C GLY A 731 -20.80 -12.57 -2.67
N TYR A 732 -20.27 -11.51 -3.30
CA TYR A 732 -19.80 -11.56 -4.69
C TYR A 732 -18.28 -11.55 -4.75
N ARG A 733 -17.67 -12.34 -5.64
CA ARG A 733 -16.23 -12.21 -5.92
C ARG A 733 -15.95 -10.79 -6.42
N ALA A 734 -14.91 -10.13 -5.92
CA ALA A 734 -14.60 -8.76 -6.31
C ALA A 734 -14.40 -8.62 -7.83
N SER A 735 -13.81 -9.63 -8.48
CA SER A 735 -13.62 -9.67 -9.93
C SER A 735 -14.91 -9.84 -10.73
N GLU A 736 -16.02 -10.28 -10.11
CA GLU A 736 -17.32 -10.51 -10.75
C GLU A 736 -18.40 -9.51 -10.30
N SER A 737 -18.04 -8.53 -9.47
CA SER A 737 -19.00 -7.59 -8.89
C SER A 737 -19.32 -6.46 -9.87
N GLU A 738 -20.48 -6.54 -10.53
CA GLU A 738 -20.98 -5.50 -11.42
C GLU A 738 -21.20 -4.16 -10.68
N ASP A 739 -21.66 -4.22 -9.42
CA ASP A 739 -21.82 -3.03 -8.57
C ASP A 739 -20.49 -2.31 -8.33
N LEU A 740 -19.42 -3.06 -8.06
CA LEU A 740 -18.09 -2.50 -7.83
C LEU A 740 -17.45 -2.01 -9.12
N LEU A 741 -17.42 -2.86 -10.14
CA LEU A 741 -16.63 -2.66 -11.34
C LEU A 741 -17.38 -1.81 -12.37
N THR A 742 -18.65 -2.05 -12.65
CA THR A 742 -19.38 -1.20 -13.61
C THR A 742 -20.06 -0.04 -12.88
N GLY A 743 -20.88 -0.33 -11.87
CA GLY A 743 -21.66 0.69 -11.16
C GLY A 743 -20.79 1.79 -10.55
N ILE A 744 -19.97 1.47 -9.55
CA ILE A 744 -19.18 2.49 -8.85
C ILE A 744 -18.02 2.97 -9.72
N LEU A 745 -17.16 2.06 -10.17
CA LEU A 745 -15.90 2.46 -10.81
C LEU A 745 -16.11 3.14 -12.18
N ARG A 746 -17.09 2.72 -12.99
CA ARG A 746 -17.28 3.24 -14.35
C ARG A 746 -18.40 4.26 -14.41
N ASP A 747 -19.60 3.92 -13.93
CA ASP A 747 -20.77 4.78 -14.07
C ASP A 747 -20.69 6.00 -13.14
N GLU A 748 -20.22 5.82 -11.90
CA GLU A 748 -20.12 6.93 -10.93
C GLU A 748 -18.77 7.67 -11.03
N TRP A 749 -17.65 6.97 -11.16
CA TRP A 749 -16.33 7.62 -11.16
C TRP A 749 -15.76 7.92 -12.55
N GLY A 750 -16.35 7.37 -13.61
CA GLY A 750 -15.90 7.61 -14.99
C GLY A 750 -14.57 6.96 -15.36
N TYR A 751 -14.19 5.85 -14.72
CA TYR A 751 -12.91 5.19 -15.04
C TYR A 751 -12.92 4.52 -16.42
N GLU A 752 -12.03 4.98 -17.30
CA GLU A 752 -11.90 4.48 -18.69
C GLU A 752 -10.75 3.47 -18.88
N GLY A 753 -9.91 3.28 -17.86
CA GLY A 753 -8.76 2.38 -17.93
C GLY A 753 -9.15 0.90 -17.89
N MET A 754 -8.12 0.05 -17.99
CA MET A 754 -8.29 -1.41 -17.94
C MET A 754 -8.48 -1.87 -16.50
N VAL A 755 -9.35 -2.85 -16.27
CA VAL A 755 -9.32 -3.67 -15.04
C VAL A 755 -8.79 -5.06 -15.38
N THR A 756 -7.97 -5.59 -14.48
CA THR A 756 -7.50 -6.96 -14.54
C THR A 756 -7.78 -7.69 -13.24
N THR A 757 -7.88 -9.01 -13.25
CA THR A 757 -7.95 -9.79 -12.02
C THR A 757 -6.59 -9.79 -11.29
N ASP A 758 -6.61 -10.12 -10.00
CA ASP A 758 -5.42 -10.69 -9.37
C ASP A 758 -5.07 -12.06 -10.02
N TRP A 759 -3.91 -12.61 -9.70
CA TRP A 759 -3.38 -13.82 -10.33
C TRP A 759 -4.16 -15.09 -9.92
N TRP A 760 -4.88 -15.70 -10.86
CA TRP A 760 -5.68 -16.91 -10.60
C TRP A 760 -6.77 -16.70 -9.54
N THR A 761 -7.61 -15.67 -9.73
CA THR A 761 -8.86 -15.52 -8.98
C THR A 761 -9.80 -16.71 -9.24
N CYS A 762 -10.58 -17.09 -8.24
CA CYS A 762 -11.59 -18.15 -8.36
C CYS A 762 -12.86 -17.71 -9.14
N GLY A 763 -12.89 -16.48 -9.68
CA GLY A 763 -13.98 -16.01 -10.53
C GLY A 763 -14.00 -16.70 -11.90
N GLU A 764 -15.19 -16.84 -12.46
CA GLU A 764 -15.42 -17.38 -13.79
C GLU A 764 -15.14 -16.32 -14.86
N HIS A 765 -14.33 -16.68 -15.86
CA HIS A 765 -13.78 -15.72 -16.82
C HIS A 765 -14.84 -14.88 -17.54
N TYR A 766 -15.97 -15.49 -17.95
CA TYR A 766 -17.04 -14.74 -18.62
C TYR A 766 -17.81 -13.81 -17.66
N LYS A 767 -17.97 -14.18 -16.38
CA LYS A 767 -18.62 -13.34 -15.36
C LYS A 767 -17.74 -12.13 -15.04
N GLU A 768 -16.43 -12.36 -14.94
CA GLU A 768 -15.43 -11.30 -14.75
C GLU A 768 -15.48 -10.29 -15.90
N THR A 769 -15.43 -10.77 -17.15
CA THR A 769 -15.55 -9.92 -18.35
C THR A 769 -16.85 -9.11 -18.31
N LYS A 770 -17.98 -9.77 -18.04
CA LYS A 770 -19.30 -9.15 -18.00
C LYS A 770 -19.43 -8.08 -16.91
N ALA A 771 -18.81 -8.29 -15.75
CA ALA A 771 -18.84 -7.33 -14.65
C ALA A 771 -18.02 -6.06 -14.93
N GLY A 772 -17.14 -6.08 -15.95
CA GLY A 772 -16.21 -5.00 -16.26
C GLY A 772 -14.79 -5.24 -15.74
N ASN A 773 -14.42 -6.50 -15.50
CA ASN A 773 -13.03 -6.94 -15.34
C ASN A 773 -12.50 -7.39 -16.71
N ASP A 774 -11.67 -6.58 -17.33
CA ASP A 774 -11.40 -6.69 -18.76
C ASP A 774 -10.44 -7.83 -19.12
N LEU A 775 -9.59 -8.25 -18.17
CA LEU A 775 -8.54 -9.24 -18.41
C LEU A 775 -8.33 -10.18 -17.22
N LYS A 776 -8.51 -11.49 -17.43
CA LYS A 776 -8.19 -12.51 -16.42
C LYS A 776 -6.70 -12.86 -16.44
N MET A 777 -6.08 -12.71 -15.28
CA MET A 777 -4.65 -12.90 -15.05
C MET A 777 -4.33 -14.23 -14.38
N GLY A 778 -3.15 -14.71 -14.76
CA GLY A 778 -2.60 -16.05 -14.56
C GLY A 778 -2.61 -16.73 -15.92
N ASN A 779 -3.81 -16.80 -16.48
CA ASN A 779 -4.14 -17.27 -17.82
C ASN A 779 -5.58 -16.83 -18.15
N GLY A 780 -5.98 -16.97 -19.41
CA GLY A 780 -7.39 -17.02 -19.78
C GLY A 780 -7.95 -18.45 -19.75
N TYR A 781 -9.28 -18.57 -19.73
CA TYR A 781 -9.99 -19.82 -20.02
C TYR A 781 -10.82 -19.72 -21.33
N PRO A 782 -10.18 -19.72 -22.52
CA PRO A 782 -10.88 -19.49 -23.79
C PRO A 782 -12.08 -20.41 -24.04
N ASP A 783 -11.91 -21.72 -23.81
CA ASP A 783 -12.98 -22.70 -24.01
C ASP A 783 -14.21 -22.42 -23.14
N ARG A 784 -14.00 -21.89 -21.94
CA ARG A 784 -15.10 -21.55 -21.02
C ARG A 784 -15.84 -20.30 -21.49
N VAL A 785 -15.12 -19.26 -21.92
CA VAL A 785 -15.74 -18.06 -22.49
C VAL A 785 -16.48 -18.40 -23.78
N LYS A 786 -15.91 -19.26 -24.63
CA LYS A 786 -16.55 -19.73 -25.86
C LYS A 786 -17.84 -20.49 -25.55
N LYS A 787 -17.82 -21.41 -24.59
CA LYS A 787 -19.01 -22.13 -24.12
C LYS A 787 -20.06 -21.18 -23.53
N ALA A 788 -19.65 -20.14 -22.80
CA ALA A 788 -20.56 -19.14 -22.26
C ALA A 788 -21.21 -18.31 -23.39
N TYR A 789 -20.44 -17.92 -24.40
CA TYR A 789 -20.93 -17.23 -25.59
C TYR A 789 -21.94 -18.09 -26.37
N ASP A 790 -21.62 -19.36 -26.61
CA ASP A 790 -22.50 -20.28 -27.33
C ASP A 790 -23.83 -20.55 -26.58
N LYS A 791 -23.83 -20.39 -25.25
CA LYS A 791 -25.03 -20.43 -24.41
C LYS A 791 -25.74 -19.08 -24.23
N GLY A 792 -25.21 -17.99 -24.78
CA GLY A 792 -25.75 -16.63 -24.62
C GLY A 792 -25.55 -16.01 -23.23
N ALA A 793 -24.62 -16.54 -22.43
CA ALA A 793 -24.30 -16.00 -21.09
C ALA A 793 -23.40 -14.75 -21.15
N ILE A 794 -22.65 -14.59 -22.23
CA ILE A 794 -21.89 -13.39 -22.59
C ILE A 794 -22.12 -13.06 -24.07
N SER A 795 -22.18 -11.78 -24.39
CA SER A 795 -22.40 -11.23 -25.72
C SER A 795 -21.09 -10.78 -26.36
N ARG A 796 -21.11 -10.63 -27.69
CA ARG A 796 -19.98 -10.06 -28.43
C ARG A 796 -19.66 -8.64 -27.95
N SER A 797 -20.66 -7.79 -27.73
CA SER A 797 -20.47 -6.39 -27.32
C SER A 797 -19.82 -6.26 -25.94
N GLU A 798 -20.14 -7.15 -25.01
CA GLU A 798 -19.47 -7.19 -23.69
C GLU A 798 -17.97 -7.50 -23.86
N MET A 799 -17.62 -8.49 -24.69
CA MET A 799 -16.22 -8.82 -24.99
C MET A 799 -15.50 -7.69 -25.74
N GLU A 800 -16.13 -7.10 -26.75
CA GLU A 800 -15.56 -5.98 -27.50
C GLU A 800 -15.26 -4.77 -26.59
N THR A 801 -16.12 -4.51 -25.61
CA THR A 801 -15.92 -3.42 -24.64
C THR A 801 -14.63 -3.61 -23.84
N SER A 802 -14.41 -4.82 -23.30
CA SER A 802 -13.19 -5.14 -22.56
C SER A 802 -11.95 -5.15 -23.45
N VAL A 803 -12.04 -5.72 -24.66
CA VAL A 803 -10.94 -5.72 -25.64
C VAL A 803 -10.52 -4.30 -26.01
N LYS A 804 -11.47 -3.37 -26.19
CA LYS A 804 -11.14 -1.96 -26.46
C LYS A 804 -10.35 -1.32 -25.33
N ARG A 805 -10.65 -1.62 -24.06
CA ARG A 805 -9.87 -1.11 -22.91
C ARG A 805 -8.47 -1.70 -22.85
N ILE A 806 -8.35 -3.01 -23.10
CA ILE A 806 -7.04 -3.70 -23.19
C ILE A 806 -6.18 -3.09 -24.30
N LEU A 807 -6.71 -2.97 -25.51
CA LEU A 807 -6.00 -2.39 -26.64
C LEU A 807 -5.75 -0.90 -26.45
N GLY A 808 -6.69 -0.18 -25.83
CA GLY A 808 -6.54 1.23 -25.46
C GLY A 808 -5.35 1.45 -24.52
N LEU A 809 -5.11 0.54 -23.56
CA LEU A 809 -3.91 0.55 -22.74
C LEU A 809 -2.66 0.30 -23.58
N ILE A 810 -2.67 -0.73 -24.44
CA ILE A 810 -1.51 -1.05 -25.30
C ILE A 810 -1.15 0.13 -26.23
N LEU A 811 -2.16 0.85 -26.75
CA LEU A 811 -2.00 2.04 -27.57
C LEU A 811 -1.37 3.23 -26.82
N LYS A 812 -1.46 3.29 -25.49
CA LYS A 812 -0.76 4.31 -24.68
C LYS A 812 0.74 4.05 -24.55
N LEU A 813 1.18 2.79 -24.64
CA LEU A 813 2.59 2.41 -24.50
C LEU A 813 3.43 2.87 -25.71
N ASP A 814 4.72 3.12 -25.50
CA ASP A 814 5.64 3.66 -26.51
C ASP A 814 6.22 2.64 -27.50
#